data_AF-A0A9Q8QUK3-F1
#
_entry.id   AF-A0A9Q8QUK3-F1
#
_cell.length_a   1.000
_cell.length_b   1.000
_cell.length_c   1.000
_cell.angle_alpha   90.00
_cell.angle_beta   90.00
_cell.angle_gamma   90.00
#
_symmetry.space_group_name_H-M   'P 1'
#
loop_
_entity.id
_entity.type
_entity.pdbx_description
1 polymer ?
#
loop_
_entity_poly.entity_id
_entity_poly.type
_entity_poly.pdbx_seq_one_letter_code
_entity_poly.pdbx_strand_id
1 'polypeptide(L)'
;MSINVVPSTFQGAYWIRNRSNGSVLGVGALPDGATTPVGQAKLGVHQVLTDRSQMWLLEPLSDGVSFYVRNAQTDGVLDVRGSATSDGASVIMYPQTVNANQHWTFEWVEDADGAAYYRVNNNSSKKALTLTTGSGNAGVSSTWNNGLEQRWAFVPVHIPTLYRISHAQTGWFLGYDKNNGSALASEKVPITDASRYQLWFVESTDEGYVIRSVEDDNKVLDLSGSETADGTPVIAYNYHGKKNQQWKIVDLDASNPNDDRVKIVSAVTDTVIQVIEGGTSGKLQAQTNHDNSSQAWRLHQQPLPSVYWTTLQNLKTGKFLKQSESTVSPSSGMENALDYSVQWRFVPDGTRPHHFSVVNRATGRVLLATKESPIVVATSDRKDAGALWAVEAAGDGIAIVSTQTVGALDHYGGGDAIEAHPNNGITDPYHHWINVQVADRLPSFALINSRTGHCLAFKPDTKPGSVVMSTDSLMQWGSQWYLDIVLGEDDSAIYAIINKASGTVLDHWAGERIEAQDDDTSDPHHQWRLIPCPCGENYFQLQNVGTDRYLEERVDKVANATATTPMNPDSPEHNDQAQCWELVSARVGGFDLIDIDDDVLQRILMYLQPGDAKALKHRIVKRAPGKGKKGKNKNAHIPQNPRLLRNFPRTVGLIFQHLINDWVEDRLPTTVQAGRRVSTTPNEVQSRYNIDVPRSLLREGQGADRAGWMRIDIQGTYTTTPGHRVANIQGQWNTESLFHVIVPLGVHVGAETIRDAMRRSLETGDSVIIARENSTSPAGGSRPGTIPRPPPGPSGGSGNGWAYLGAAILAAASLL
;
A
#
# COMPACT_ATOMS: atom_id res chain seq x y z
N MET A 1 -34.04 2.47 -2.35
CA MET A 1 -32.89 3.28 -2.79
C MET A 1 -31.65 2.46 -2.55
N SER A 2 -31.23 1.76 -3.59
CA SER A 2 -30.11 0.83 -3.60
C SER A 2 -28.85 1.65 -3.87
N ILE A 3 -27.98 1.80 -2.87
CA ILE A 3 -26.64 2.33 -3.09
C ILE A 3 -25.76 1.10 -3.27
N ASN A 4 -25.61 0.69 -4.53
CA ASN A 4 -24.67 -0.35 -4.95
C ASN A 4 -23.27 0.26 -4.81
N VAL A 5 -22.56 -0.15 -3.77
CA VAL A 5 -21.15 0.16 -3.59
C VAL A 5 -20.38 -0.50 -4.73
N VAL A 6 -19.47 0.29 -5.30
CA VAL A 6 -18.53 -0.02 -6.37
C VAL A 6 -17.91 -1.42 -6.17
N PRO A 7 -17.88 -2.30 -7.20
CA PRO A 7 -17.13 -3.55 -7.12
C PRO A 7 -15.67 -3.29 -6.70
N SER A 8 -15.09 -4.21 -5.94
CA SER A 8 -13.73 -4.21 -5.40
C SER A 8 -12.58 -4.15 -6.43
N THR A 9 -12.90 -4.04 -7.73
CA THR A 9 -11.95 -4.16 -8.84
C THR A 9 -11.35 -2.83 -9.29
N PHE A 10 -11.47 -1.74 -8.51
CA PHE A 10 -11.08 -0.38 -8.95
C PHE A 10 -9.64 0.03 -8.60
N GLN A 11 -8.88 -0.78 -7.87
CA GLN A 11 -7.42 -0.56 -7.82
C GLN A 11 -6.81 -1.11 -9.10
N GLY A 12 -6.40 -0.20 -9.97
CA GLY A 12 -5.96 -0.58 -11.29
C GLY A 12 -5.69 0.61 -12.20
N ALA A 13 -5.33 0.30 -13.43
CA ALA A 13 -4.97 1.24 -14.46
C ALA A 13 -6.01 1.04 -15.53
N TYR A 14 -6.68 2.11 -15.91
CA TYR A 14 -7.86 2.03 -16.75
C TYR A 14 -7.77 3.02 -17.88
N TRP A 15 -8.30 2.61 -19.02
CA TRP A 15 -8.89 3.53 -19.97
C TRP A 15 -10.28 3.90 -19.44
N ILE A 16 -10.54 5.21 -19.31
CA ILE A 16 -11.86 5.72 -18.91
C ILE A 16 -12.64 6.01 -20.18
N ARG A 17 -13.48 5.07 -20.62
CA ARG A 17 -14.22 5.11 -21.89
C ARG A 17 -15.57 5.81 -21.73
N ASN A 18 -15.84 6.82 -22.54
CA ASN A 18 -17.14 7.48 -22.58
C ASN A 18 -18.14 6.69 -23.44
N ARG A 19 -19.39 6.59 -22.99
CA ARG A 19 -20.44 5.86 -23.73
C ARG A 19 -20.91 6.59 -24.99
N SER A 20 -20.88 7.92 -25.05
CA SER A 20 -21.48 8.69 -26.15
C SER A 20 -20.86 8.41 -27.53
N ASN A 21 -19.55 8.18 -27.58
CA ASN A 21 -18.80 8.06 -28.82
C ASN A 21 -17.69 6.99 -28.76
N GLY A 22 -17.57 6.26 -27.63
CA GLY A 22 -16.53 5.24 -27.44
C GLY A 22 -15.11 5.79 -27.24
N SER A 23 -14.93 7.11 -27.22
CA SER A 23 -13.65 7.75 -26.92
C SER A 23 -13.19 7.43 -25.50
N VAL A 24 -11.87 7.38 -25.30
CA VAL A 24 -11.28 7.26 -23.98
C VAL A 24 -10.78 8.61 -23.51
N LEU A 25 -10.84 8.86 -22.22
CA LEU A 25 -10.28 10.05 -21.62
C LEU A 25 -8.75 9.98 -21.77
N GLY A 26 -8.17 10.97 -22.43
CA GLY A 26 -6.74 11.21 -22.52
C GLY A 26 -6.39 12.59 -21.99
N VAL A 27 -5.11 12.92 -21.96
CA VAL A 27 -4.64 14.26 -21.61
C VAL A 27 -4.20 14.99 -22.88
N GLY A 28 -4.81 16.15 -23.13
CA GLY A 28 -4.49 17.04 -24.24
C GLY A 28 -3.99 18.40 -23.75
N ALA A 29 -3.29 19.13 -24.61
CA ALA A 29 -2.89 20.51 -24.34
C ALA A 29 -4.00 21.48 -24.76
N LEU A 30 -4.35 22.41 -23.88
CA LEU A 30 -5.13 23.60 -24.21
C LEU A 30 -4.27 24.61 -24.98
N PRO A 31 -4.88 25.54 -25.74
CA PRO A 31 -4.14 26.61 -26.44
C PRO A 31 -3.29 27.51 -25.53
N ASP A 32 -3.58 27.55 -24.22
CA ASP A 32 -2.82 28.29 -23.20
C ASP A 32 -1.68 27.47 -22.58
N GLY A 33 -1.43 26.25 -23.07
CA GLY A 33 -0.40 25.35 -22.59
C GLY A 33 -0.78 24.52 -21.34
N ALA A 34 -1.97 24.73 -20.77
CA ALA A 34 -2.45 23.89 -19.66
C ALA A 34 -2.88 22.50 -20.17
N THR A 35 -2.69 21.46 -19.37
CA THR A 35 -3.14 20.11 -19.71
C THR A 35 -4.56 19.88 -19.19
N THR A 36 -5.45 19.38 -20.06
CA THR A 36 -6.86 19.11 -19.74
C THR A 36 -7.25 17.70 -20.18
N PRO A 37 -8.19 17.04 -19.48
CA PRO A 37 -8.75 15.79 -19.94
C PRO A 37 -9.65 15.99 -21.15
N VAL A 38 -9.41 15.20 -22.19
CA VAL A 38 -10.13 15.24 -23.47
C VAL A 38 -10.51 13.85 -23.94
N GLY A 39 -11.63 13.71 -24.63
CA GLY A 39 -12.01 12.47 -25.31
C GLY A 39 -11.16 12.25 -26.56
N GLN A 40 -10.48 11.12 -26.64
CA GLN A 40 -9.60 10.73 -27.75
C GLN A 40 -9.91 9.32 -28.24
N ALA A 41 -9.46 8.99 -29.46
CA ALA A 41 -9.45 7.62 -29.92
C ALA A 41 -8.50 6.79 -29.04
N LYS A 42 -8.92 5.56 -28.70
CA LYS A 42 -8.11 4.66 -27.87
C LYS A 42 -6.81 4.30 -28.60
N LEU A 43 -5.68 4.43 -27.92
CA LEU A 43 -4.38 4.00 -28.41
C LEU A 43 -4.29 2.46 -28.54
N GLY A 44 -3.42 2.01 -29.44
CA GLY A 44 -3.07 0.59 -29.57
C GLY A 44 -2.38 0.05 -28.31
N VAL A 45 -2.38 -1.27 -28.12
CA VAL A 45 -1.89 -1.91 -26.89
C VAL A 45 -0.40 -1.64 -26.64
N HIS A 46 0.47 -1.63 -27.66
CA HIS A 46 1.89 -1.28 -27.50
C HIS A 46 2.14 0.23 -27.35
N GLN A 47 1.28 1.06 -27.96
CA GLN A 47 1.37 2.52 -27.84
C GLN A 47 1.12 2.97 -26.40
N VAL A 48 0.44 2.17 -25.57
CA VAL A 48 0.24 2.50 -24.15
C VAL A 48 1.55 2.56 -23.37
N LEU A 49 2.63 1.94 -23.85
CA LEU A 49 3.93 2.07 -23.19
C LEU A 49 4.57 3.41 -23.53
N THR A 50 4.50 3.82 -24.79
CA THR A 50 5.08 5.07 -25.33
C THR A 50 4.28 6.32 -25.03
N ASP A 51 2.96 6.19 -24.94
CA ASP A 51 2.02 7.24 -24.62
C ASP A 51 1.03 6.75 -23.55
N ARG A 52 1.23 7.24 -22.32
CA ARG A 52 0.39 6.93 -21.16
C ARG A 52 -0.63 8.02 -20.87
N SER A 53 -0.86 8.94 -21.80
CA SER A 53 -1.81 10.04 -21.63
C SER A 53 -3.24 9.56 -21.44
N GLN A 54 -3.56 8.34 -21.90
CA GLN A 54 -4.89 7.71 -21.77
C GLN A 54 -4.99 6.70 -20.62
N MET A 55 -3.92 6.52 -19.84
CA MET A 55 -3.87 5.57 -18.73
C MET A 55 -4.15 6.28 -17.41
N TRP A 56 -5.18 5.83 -16.70
CA TRP A 56 -5.63 6.43 -15.45
C TRP A 56 -5.50 5.45 -14.28
N LEU A 57 -4.80 5.87 -13.25
CA LEU A 57 -4.67 5.15 -11.99
C LEU A 57 -5.76 5.64 -11.05
N LEU A 58 -6.51 4.71 -10.48
CA LEU A 58 -7.53 5.00 -9.49
C LEU A 58 -6.97 4.67 -8.11
N GLU A 59 -6.78 5.71 -7.31
CA GLU A 59 -6.13 5.62 -6.00
C GLU A 59 -7.17 5.91 -4.92
N PRO A 60 -7.60 4.90 -4.15
CA PRO A 60 -8.61 5.09 -3.11
C PRO A 60 -8.07 6.01 -2.01
N LEU A 61 -8.96 6.84 -1.48
CA LEU A 61 -8.70 7.64 -0.28
C LEU A 61 -8.95 6.80 0.98
N SER A 62 -8.57 7.37 2.13
CA SER A 62 -8.74 6.71 3.42
C SER A 62 -10.19 6.36 3.76
N ASP A 63 -11.16 7.07 3.18
CA ASP A 63 -12.59 6.84 3.34
C ASP A 63 -13.12 5.59 2.60
N GLY A 64 -12.30 4.96 1.76
CA GLY A 64 -12.64 3.76 1.02
C GLY A 64 -13.72 3.95 -0.07
N VAL A 65 -14.21 5.16 -0.29
CA VAL A 65 -15.29 5.45 -1.25
C VAL A 65 -14.93 6.51 -2.26
N SER A 66 -13.98 7.38 -1.93
CA SER A 66 -13.47 8.43 -2.80
C SER A 66 -12.14 8.03 -3.39
N PHE A 67 -11.82 8.58 -4.56
CA PHE A 67 -10.61 8.28 -5.30
C PHE A 67 -9.93 9.55 -5.81
N TYR A 68 -8.60 9.53 -5.83
CA TYR A 68 -7.87 10.33 -6.80
C TYR A 68 -7.89 9.60 -8.13
N VAL A 69 -8.16 10.34 -9.21
CA VAL A 69 -8.09 9.84 -10.59
C VAL A 69 -6.83 10.43 -11.21
N ARG A 70 -5.73 9.68 -11.16
CA ARG A 70 -4.40 10.14 -11.57
C ARG A 70 -4.09 9.72 -12.98
N ASN A 71 -3.49 10.60 -13.76
CA ASN A 71 -2.95 10.25 -15.07
C ASN A 71 -1.53 9.69 -14.96
N ALA A 72 -1.27 8.55 -15.61
CA ALA A 72 0.01 7.85 -15.50
C ALA A 72 1.18 8.54 -16.22
N GLN A 73 0.90 9.46 -17.16
CA GLN A 73 1.94 10.22 -17.87
C GLN A 73 2.29 11.54 -17.17
N THR A 74 1.28 12.32 -16.78
CA THR A 74 1.50 13.66 -16.21
C THR A 74 1.69 13.66 -14.71
N ASP A 75 1.36 12.56 -14.03
CA ASP A 75 1.32 12.43 -12.57
C ASP A 75 0.29 13.33 -11.86
N GLY A 76 -0.40 14.20 -12.61
CA GLY A 76 -1.49 15.02 -12.11
C GLY A 76 -2.77 14.22 -11.87
N VAL A 77 -3.66 14.76 -11.05
CA VAL A 77 -4.99 14.20 -10.77
C VAL A 77 -6.09 15.04 -11.44
N LEU A 78 -7.23 14.42 -11.72
CA LEU A 78 -8.43 15.14 -12.15
C LEU A 78 -8.85 16.14 -11.07
N ASP A 79 -8.92 17.42 -11.45
CA ASP A 79 -9.25 18.53 -10.57
C ASP A 79 -10.35 19.40 -11.20
N VAL A 80 -11.40 19.71 -10.43
CA VAL A 80 -12.34 20.78 -10.83
C VAL A 80 -11.72 22.13 -10.51
N ARG A 81 -11.36 22.87 -11.57
CA ARG A 81 -10.53 24.08 -11.48
C ARG A 81 -11.09 25.07 -10.45
N GLY A 82 -10.24 25.42 -9.48
CA GLY A 82 -10.57 26.42 -8.45
C GLY A 82 -11.73 26.02 -7.53
N SER A 83 -12.05 24.72 -7.41
CA SER A 83 -13.22 24.22 -6.68
C SER A 83 -14.55 24.81 -7.16
N ALA A 84 -14.63 25.19 -8.44
CA ALA A 84 -15.82 25.80 -9.00
C ALA A 84 -17.04 24.86 -8.92
N THR A 85 -18.20 25.43 -8.60
CA THR A 85 -19.47 24.71 -8.46
C THR A 85 -20.49 25.08 -9.53
N SER A 86 -20.11 25.83 -10.57
CA SER A 86 -20.94 26.16 -11.73
C SER A 86 -21.05 24.97 -12.69
N ASP A 87 -22.10 24.92 -13.51
CA ASP A 87 -22.17 23.92 -14.60
C ASP A 87 -21.16 24.27 -15.68
N GLY A 88 -20.58 23.25 -16.30
CA GLY A 88 -19.50 23.40 -17.27
C GLY A 88 -18.17 23.84 -16.65
N ALA A 89 -18.03 23.81 -15.32
CA ALA A 89 -16.74 24.06 -14.69
C ALA A 89 -15.69 23.08 -15.25
N SER A 90 -14.56 23.63 -15.69
CA SER A 90 -13.52 22.86 -16.39
C SER A 90 -12.84 21.87 -15.44
N VAL A 91 -12.62 20.66 -15.94
CA VAL A 91 -11.73 19.70 -15.31
C VAL A 91 -10.34 19.86 -15.90
N ILE A 92 -9.32 19.88 -15.05
CA ILE A 92 -7.92 20.08 -15.44
C ILE A 92 -7.05 18.98 -14.82
N MET A 93 -5.82 18.86 -15.32
CA MET A 93 -4.78 18.12 -14.61
C MET A 93 -4.10 19.04 -13.61
N TYR A 94 -4.02 18.61 -12.35
CA TYR A 94 -3.38 19.41 -11.31
C TYR A 94 -2.53 18.54 -10.37
N PRO A 95 -1.45 19.08 -9.77
CA PRO A 95 -0.75 18.41 -8.69
C PRO A 95 -1.71 18.02 -7.56
N GLN A 96 -1.49 16.86 -6.96
CA GLN A 96 -2.34 16.38 -5.88
C GLN A 96 -2.32 17.35 -4.68
N THR A 97 -3.49 17.60 -4.12
CA THR A 97 -3.76 18.35 -2.89
C THR A 97 -4.75 17.58 -2.03
N VAL A 98 -4.97 18.02 -0.79
CA VAL A 98 -5.96 17.41 0.11
C VAL A 98 -7.40 17.88 -0.16
N ASN A 99 -7.61 18.72 -1.18
CA ASN A 99 -8.88 19.40 -1.40
C ASN A 99 -9.93 18.49 -2.08
N ALA A 100 -11.19 18.60 -1.64
CA ALA A 100 -12.30 17.78 -2.12
C ALA A 100 -12.66 17.98 -3.61
N ASN A 101 -12.14 19.01 -4.28
CA ASN A 101 -12.32 19.21 -5.72
C ASN A 101 -11.48 18.24 -6.57
N GLN A 102 -10.60 17.45 -5.94
CA GLN A 102 -9.81 16.38 -6.56
C GLN A 102 -10.28 14.97 -6.16
N HIS A 103 -11.31 14.88 -5.32
CA HIS A 103 -11.83 13.61 -4.83
C HIS A 103 -13.07 13.24 -5.62
N TRP A 104 -13.10 12.03 -6.14
CA TRP A 104 -14.14 11.54 -7.03
C TRP A 104 -14.78 10.28 -6.46
N THR A 105 -16.09 10.16 -6.60
CA THR A 105 -16.86 8.95 -6.24
C THR A 105 -17.46 8.36 -7.50
N PHE A 106 -17.52 7.03 -7.57
CA PHE A 106 -18.09 6.32 -8.70
C PHE A 106 -19.42 5.70 -8.28
N GLU A 107 -20.48 5.96 -9.04
CA GLU A 107 -21.79 5.37 -8.82
C GLU A 107 -22.12 4.50 -10.02
N TRP A 108 -22.35 3.20 -9.80
CA TRP A 108 -22.79 2.29 -10.84
C TRP A 108 -24.13 2.74 -11.41
N VAL A 109 -24.27 2.67 -12.74
CA VAL A 109 -25.46 3.10 -13.47
C VAL A 109 -26.14 1.91 -14.15
N GLU A 110 -25.39 1.16 -14.96
CA GLU A 110 -25.88 0.03 -15.75
C GLU A 110 -24.73 -0.79 -16.32
N ASP A 111 -25.02 -2.03 -16.75
CA ASP A 111 -24.09 -2.89 -17.50
C ASP A 111 -24.63 -3.12 -18.91
N ALA A 112 -24.41 -2.15 -19.80
CA ALA A 112 -24.81 -2.24 -21.20
C ALA A 112 -23.70 -2.88 -22.05
N ASP A 113 -24.04 -3.80 -22.93
CA ASP A 113 -23.11 -4.50 -23.85
C ASP A 113 -21.95 -5.25 -23.15
N GLY A 114 -22.17 -5.77 -21.94
CA GLY A 114 -21.17 -6.54 -21.20
C GLY A 114 -20.05 -5.71 -20.56
N ALA A 115 -20.19 -4.37 -20.48
CA ALA A 115 -19.27 -3.50 -19.75
C ALA A 115 -20.03 -2.64 -18.73
N ALA A 116 -19.48 -2.51 -17.52
CA ALA A 116 -20.07 -1.69 -16.46
C ALA A 116 -19.86 -0.19 -16.68
N TYR A 117 -20.94 0.59 -16.57
CA TYR A 117 -20.94 2.04 -16.70
C TYR A 117 -21.25 2.74 -15.37
N TYR A 118 -20.57 3.87 -15.18
CA TYR A 118 -20.55 4.62 -13.94
C TYR A 118 -20.80 6.11 -14.17
N ARG A 119 -21.47 6.74 -13.19
CA ARG A 119 -21.49 8.18 -12.98
C ARG A 119 -20.32 8.56 -12.09
N VAL A 120 -19.44 9.42 -12.59
CA VAL A 120 -18.23 9.86 -11.87
C VAL A 120 -18.51 11.23 -11.23
N ASN A 121 -18.62 11.29 -9.91
CA ASN A 121 -19.05 12.49 -9.19
C ASN A 121 -17.89 13.19 -8.48
N ASN A 122 -17.81 14.51 -8.59
CA ASN A 122 -16.87 15.30 -7.82
C ASN A 122 -17.39 15.56 -6.40
N ASN A 123 -16.53 15.39 -5.39
CA ASN A 123 -16.94 15.52 -4.00
C ASN A 123 -17.16 16.98 -3.56
N SER A 124 -16.51 17.95 -4.19
CA SER A 124 -16.72 19.39 -3.88
C SER A 124 -17.98 19.92 -4.55
N SER A 125 -18.06 19.82 -5.88
CA SER A 125 -19.19 20.39 -6.64
C SER A 125 -20.47 19.56 -6.56
N LYS A 126 -20.37 18.27 -6.20
CA LYS A 126 -21.45 17.27 -6.25
C LYS A 126 -22.00 17.01 -7.66
N LYS A 127 -21.20 17.32 -8.68
CA LYS A 127 -21.57 17.23 -10.10
C LYS A 127 -20.86 16.08 -10.80
N ALA A 128 -21.47 15.58 -11.87
CA ALA A 128 -20.95 14.46 -12.64
C ALA A 128 -19.95 14.92 -13.71
N LEU A 129 -18.85 14.18 -13.85
CA LEU A 129 -17.92 14.29 -14.98
C LEU A 129 -18.69 14.04 -16.27
N THR A 130 -18.62 15.01 -17.18
CA THR A 130 -19.39 15.06 -18.42
C THR A 130 -18.43 15.35 -19.56
N LEU A 131 -18.48 14.53 -20.62
CA LEU A 131 -17.76 14.84 -21.85
C LEU A 131 -18.57 15.87 -22.64
N THR A 132 -17.99 17.06 -22.88
CA THR A 132 -18.70 18.13 -23.60
C THR A 132 -18.76 17.79 -25.09
N THR A 133 -19.97 17.59 -25.60
CA THR A 133 -20.21 17.32 -27.03
C THR A 133 -19.74 18.50 -27.89
N GLY A 134 -18.97 18.22 -28.93
CA GLY A 134 -18.44 19.23 -29.87
C GLY A 134 -16.99 19.66 -29.58
N SER A 135 -16.66 20.03 -28.34
CA SER A 135 -15.27 20.37 -27.97
C SER A 135 -14.43 19.16 -27.60
N GLY A 136 -15.05 18.06 -27.16
CA GLY A 136 -14.34 16.87 -26.68
C GLY A 136 -13.68 17.05 -25.31
N ASN A 137 -13.86 18.20 -24.65
CA ASN A 137 -13.28 18.49 -23.34
C ASN A 137 -14.13 17.92 -22.20
N ALA A 138 -13.48 17.47 -21.14
CA ALA A 138 -14.18 17.07 -19.92
C ALA A 138 -14.54 18.28 -19.03
N GLY A 139 -15.76 18.29 -18.50
CA GLY A 139 -16.26 19.26 -17.53
C GLY A 139 -17.12 18.59 -16.47
N VAL A 140 -17.67 19.36 -15.53
CA VAL A 140 -18.70 18.86 -14.59
C VAL A 140 -20.06 19.53 -14.81
N SER A 141 -21.16 18.78 -14.64
CA SER A 141 -22.54 19.26 -14.83
C SER A 141 -23.52 18.77 -13.75
N SER A 142 -24.46 19.62 -13.34
CA SER A 142 -25.41 19.40 -12.23
C SER A 142 -26.64 18.59 -12.61
N THR A 143 -27.08 18.66 -13.86
CA THR A 143 -28.14 17.79 -14.37
C THR A 143 -27.55 16.43 -14.71
N TRP A 144 -27.64 15.48 -13.77
CA TRP A 144 -27.63 14.06 -14.14
C TRP A 144 -28.86 13.83 -15.02
N ASN A 145 -28.64 13.79 -16.33
CA ASN A 145 -29.67 13.56 -17.33
C ASN A 145 -29.70 12.08 -17.77
N ASN A 146 -28.86 11.25 -17.16
CA ASN A 146 -28.61 9.88 -17.60
C ASN A 146 -28.19 9.81 -19.08
N GLY A 147 -27.58 10.87 -19.61
CA GLY A 147 -27.07 10.97 -20.98
C GLY A 147 -25.81 10.13 -21.17
N LEU A 148 -25.57 9.70 -22.41
CA LEU A 148 -24.43 8.83 -22.74
C LEU A 148 -23.08 9.53 -22.50
N GLU A 149 -23.06 10.86 -22.54
CA GLU A 149 -21.89 11.70 -22.29
C GLU A 149 -21.45 11.74 -20.82
N GLN A 150 -22.33 11.32 -19.90
CA GLN A 150 -22.08 11.25 -18.44
C GLN A 150 -21.83 9.81 -17.94
N ARG A 151 -21.84 8.83 -18.85
CA ARG A 151 -21.62 7.40 -18.53
C ARG A 151 -20.21 6.99 -18.93
N TRP A 152 -19.46 6.49 -17.96
CA TRP A 152 -18.06 6.12 -18.12
C TRP A 152 -17.84 4.66 -17.77
N ALA A 153 -17.18 3.91 -18.65
CA ALA A 153 -16.70 2.56 -18.37
C ALA A 153 -15.21 2.61 -18.04
N PHE A 154 -14.80 1.83 -17.04
CA PHE A 154 -13.40 1.68 -16.66
C PHE A 154 -12.88 0.38 -17.25
N VAL A 155 -12.12 0.47 -18.34
CA VAL A 155 -11.59 -0.69 -19.06
C VAL A 155 -10.16 -0.90 -18.60
N PRO A 156 -9.81 -2.05 -17.99
CA PRO A 156 -8.44 -2.32 -17.54
C PRO A 156 -7.43 -2.15 -18.68
N VAL A 157 -6.32 -1.48 -18.39
CA VAL A 157 -5.16 -1.35 -19.28
C VAL A 157 -4.34 -2.62 -19.16
N HIS A 158 -4.21 -3.35 -20.26
CA HIS A 158 -3.24 -4.44 -20.37
C HIS A 158 -1.93 -3.86 -20.92
N ILE A 159 -0.87 -3.93 -20.13
CA ILE A 159 0.47 -3.53 -20.57
C ILE A 159 1.10 -4.76 -21.25
N PRO A 160 1.52 -4.68 -22.51
CA PRO A 160 2.08 -5.84 -23.20
C PRO A 160 3.43 -6.23 -22.59
N THR A 161 3.68 -7.54 -22.55
CA THR A 161 4.94 -8.10 -22.08
C THR A 161 6.09 -7.74 -23.03
N LEU A 162 7.20 -7.25 -22.48
CA LEU A 162 8.44 -7.04 -23.24
C LEU A 162 9.33 -8.28 -23.16
N TYR A 163 10.03 -8.55 -24.25
CA TYR A 163 10.98 -9.64 -24.35
C TYR A 163 12.34 -9.19 -24.84
N ARG A 164 13.37 -9.83 -24.30
CA ARG A 164 14.64 -10.04 -24.99
C ARG A 164 14.60 -11.45 -25.58
N ILE A 165 15.01 -11.61 -26.82
CA ILE A 165 14.98 -12.92 -27.49
C ILE A 165 16.41 -13.35 -27.77
N SER A 166 16.90 -14.41 -27.12
CA SER A 166 18.29 -14.87 -27.28
C SER A 166 18.39 -16.12 -28.13
N HIS A 167 19.34 -16.15 -29.05
CA HIS A 167 19.73 -17.34 -29.79
C HIS A 167 20.36 -18.38 -28.85
N ALA A 168 19.85 -19.60 -28.88
CA ALA A 168 20.17 -20.61 -27.87
C ALA A 168 21.61 -21.13 -27.94
N GLN A 169 22.24 -21.09 -29.13
CA GLN A 169 23.61 -21.56 -29.34
C GLN A 169 24.67 -20.52 -28.96
N THR A 170 24.49 -19.26 -29.39
CA THR A 170 25.50 -18.21 -29.17
C THR A 170 25.24 -17.35 -27.94
N GLY A 171 24.00 -17.36 -27.42
CA GLY A 171 23.57 -16.41 -26.37
C GLY A 171 23.37 -14.98 -26.88
N TRP A 172 23.50 -14.74 -28.20
CA TRP A 172 23.26 -13.43 -28.79
C TRP A 172 21.77 -13.06 -28.79
N PHE A 173 21.47 -11.78 -28.67
CA PHE A 173 20.13 -11.24 -28.61
C PHE A 173 19.69 -10.68 -29.96
N LEU A 174 18.45 -10.98 -30.33
CA LEU A 174 17.77 -10.40 -31.47
C LEU A 174 17.71 -8.88 -31.31
N GLY A 175 18.21 -8.16 -32.31
CA GLY A 175 18.31 -6.72 -32.35
C GLY A 175 17.82 -6.12 -33.67
N TYR A 176 17.26 -4.92 -33.59
CA TYR A 176 16.88 -4.09 -34.74
C TYR A 176 17.91 -2.95 -34.96
N ASP A 177 18.77 -3.09 -35.96
CA ASP A 177 19.67 -2.00 -36.33
C ASP A 177 18.94 -0.94 -37.15
N LYS A 178 18.52 0.14 -36.48
CA LYS A 178 17.84 1.28 -37.10
C LYS A 178 18.66 2.00 -38.18
N ASN A 179 19.98 1.90 -38.15
CA ASN A 179 20.83 2.59 -39.13
C ASN A 179 20.78 1.88 -40.48
N ASN A 180 20.64 0.56 -40.46
CA ASN A 180 20.65 -0.29 -41.66
C ASN A 180 19.28 -0.91 -41.98
N GLY A 181 18.27 -0.72 -41.11
CA GLY A 181 16.95 -1.33 -41.26
C GLY A 181 16.95 -2.86 -41.15
N SER A 182 17.97 -3.46 -40.54
CA SER A 182 18.18 -4.91 -40.50
C SER A 182 17.84 -5.49 -39.14
N ALA A 183 17.29 -6.70 -39.13
CA ALA A 183 17.31 -7.57 -37.94
C ALA A 183 18.64 -8.33 -37.89
N LEU A 184 19.19 -8.52 -36.69
CA LEU A 184 20.45 -9.26 -36.46
C LEU A 184 20.45 -9.90 -35.06
N ALA A 185 21.35 -10.84 -34.81
CA ALA A 185 21.66 -11.30 -33.46
C ALA A 185 23.03 -10.78 -33.04
N SER A 186 23.17 -10.17 -31.85
CA SER A 186 24.45 -9.66 -31.35
C SER A 186 24.63 -9.89 -29.84
N GLU A 187 25.83 -9.63 -29.31
CA GLU A 187 26.06 -9.67 -27.86
C GLU A 187 25.07 -8.81 -27.07
N LYS A 188 24.77 -9.24 -25.83
CA LYS A 188 23.87 -8.52 -24.92
C LYS A 188 24.46 -7.16 -24.58
N VAL A 189 23.67 -6.10 -24.73
CA VAL A 189 24.00 -4.76 -24.22
C VAL A 189 23.10 -4.42 -23.02
N PRO A 190 23.51 -3.59 -22.05
CA PRO A 190 22.60 -3.10 -21.00
C PRO A 190 21.38 -2.38 -21.59
N ILE A 191 20.23 -2.32 -20.93
CA ILE A 191 19.06 -1.53 -21.38
C ILE A 191 19.32 -0.06 -21.06
N THR A 192 19.66 0.71 -22.08
CA THR A 192 19.81 2.16 -22.05
C THR A 192 19.05 2.74 -23.25
N ASP A 193 18.91 4.08 -23.32
CA ASP A 193 18.37 4.75 -24.50
C ASP A 193 19.06 4.32 -25.81
N ALA A 194 20.36 4.00 -25.76
CA ALA A 194 21.15 3.61 -26.93
C ALA A 194 20.98 2.13 -27.33
N SER A 195 20.28 1.31 -26.53
CA SER A 195 20.31 -0.16 -26.63
C SER A 195 18.93 -0.83 -26.56
N ARG A 196 17.84 -0.06 -26.68
CA ARG A 196 16.47 -0.59 -26.79
C ARG A 196 16.22 -1.44 -28.04
N TYR A 197 17.16 -1.42 -28.99
CA TYR A 197 17.07 -2.21 -30.21
C TYR A 197 16.98 -3.73 -29.98
N GLN A 198 17.33 -4.23 -28.78
CA GLN A 198 17.20 -5.65 -28.42
C GLN A 198 15.89 -5.99 -27.68
N LEU A 199 14.95 -5.04 -27.59
CA LEU A 199 13.66 -5.22 -26.92
C LEU A 199 12.54 -5.36 -27.94
N TRP A 200 11.65 -6.32 -27.69
CA TRP A 200 10.58 -6.70 -28.59
C TRP A 200 9.26 -6.88 -27.84
N PHE A 201 8.16 -6.46 -28.47
CA PHE A 201 6.82 -6.94 -28.15
C PHE A 201 6.55 -8.22 -28.93
N VAL A 202 5.91 -9.18 -28.28
CA VAL A 202 5.43 -10.41 -28.92
C VAL A 202 3.90 -10.37 -28.85
N GLU A 203 3.28 -9.94 -29.95
CA GLU A 203 1.85 -9.63 -30.02
C GLU A 203 1.09 -10.80 -30.62
N SER A 204 0.14 -11.39 -29.90
CA SER A 204 -0.70 -12.47 -30.44
C SER A 204 -1.61 -11.98 -31.57
N THR A 205 -1.74 -12.76 -32.61
CA THR A 205 -2.68 -12.59 -33.72
C THR A 205 -3.48 -13.87 -33.94
N ASP A 206 -4.48 -13.83 -34.82
CA ASP A 206 -5.26 -15.02 -35.18
C ASP A 206 -4.41 -16.11 -35.88
N GLU A 207 -3.23 -15.76 -36.44
CA GLU A 207 -2.36 -16.70 -37.16
C GLU A 207 -1.01 -16.97 -36.47
N GLY A 208 -0.77 -16.42 -35.27
CA GLY A 208 0.49 -16.59 -34.52
C GLY A 208 0.85 -15.34 -33.72
N TYR A 209 2.02 -14.79 -33.99
CA TYR A 209 2.58 -13.64 -33.30
C TYR A 209 3.25 -12.64 -34.25
N VAL A 210 3.14 -11.35 -33.94
CA VAL A 210 3.97 -10.28 -34.51
C VAL A 210 5.07 -9.94 -33.51
N ILE A 211 6.32 -9.94 -33.97
CA ILE A 211 7.49 -9.59 -33.15
C ILE A 211 7.87 -8.14 -33.51
N ARG A 212 7.41 -7.18 -32.69
CA ARG A 212 7.50 -5.73 -32.95
C ARG A 212 8.64 -5.09 -32.17
N SER A 213 9.43 -4.26 -32.84
CA SER A 213 10.54 -3.54 -32.24
C SER A 213 10.04 -2.50 -31.25
N VAL A 214 10.68 -2.44 -30.09
CA VAL A 214 10.45 -1.38 -29.10
C VAL A 214 11.14 -0.07 -29.51
N GLU A 215 12.23 -0.14 -30.27
CA GLU A 215 12.99 1.04 -30.72
C GLU A 215 12.27 1.82 -31.82
N ASP A 216 11.44 1.15 -32.62
CA ASP A 216 10.59 1.76 -33.66
C ASP A 216 9.32 0.91 -33.80
N ASP A 217 8.20 1.42 -33.31
CA ASP A 217 6.93 0.70 -33.22
C ASP A 217 6.32 0.37 -34.60
N ASN A 218 6.80 1.00 -35.66
CA ASN A 218 6.43 0.65 -37.02
C ASN A 218 7.22 -0.54 -37.57
N LYS A 219 8.27 -1.01 -36.88
CA LYS A 219 9.14 -2.09 -37.36
C LYS A 219 8.79 -3.42 -36.71
N VAL A 220 8.63 -4.43 -37.54
CA VAL A 220 8.36 -5.80 -37.12
C VAL A 220 9.29 -6.78 -37.84
N LEU A 221 9.49 -7.94 -37.23
CA LEU A 221 10.23 -9.02 -37.85
C LEU A 221 9.48 -9.55 -39.09
N ASP A 222 10.16 -9.60 -40.22
CA ASP A 222 9.57 -9.81 -41.54
C ASP A 222 10.40 -10.81 -42.35
N LEU A 223 9.73 -11.82 -42.91
CA LEU A 223 10.31 -12.69 -43.92
C LEU A 223 10.34 -11.94 -45.27
N SER A 224 11.54 -11.53 -45.68
CA SER A 224 11.74 -10.61 -46.80
C SER A 224 11.04 -11.10 -48.08
N GLY A 225 10.18 -10.24 -48.63
CA GLY A 225 9.48 -10.50 -49.89
C GLY A 225 8.42 -11.60 -49.83
N SER A 226 8.18 -12.19 -48.65
CA SER A 226 7.39 -13.44 -48.52
C SER A 226 7.98 -14.61 -49.32
N GLU A 227 9.28 -14.58 -49.61
CA GLU A 227 9.95 -15.60 -50.40
C GLU A 227 10.01 -16.93 -49.63
N THR A 228 9.90 -18.04 -50.36
CA THR A 228 9.75 -19.37 -49.75
C THR A 228 11.02 -20.22 -49.75
N ALA A 229 12.13 -19.66 -50.24
CA ALA A 229 13.38 -20.39 -50.36
C ALA A 229 14.16 -20.41 -49.04
N ASP A 230 14.86 -21.51 -48.77
CA ASP A 230 15.87 -21.57 -47.72
C ASP A 230 16.94 -20.48 -47.93
N GLY A 231 17.37 -19.87 -46.83
CA GLY A 231 18.28 -18.73 -46.83
C GLY A 231 17.63 -17.38 -47.08
N THR A 232 16.29 -17.31 -47.22
CA THR A 232 15.59 -16.02 -47.36
C THR A 232 15.87 -15.14 -46.14
N PRO A 233 16.32 -13.89 -46.30
CA PRO A 233 16.62 -13.01 -45.17
C PRO A 233 15.40 -12.73 -44.30
N VAL A 234 15.61 -12.71 -42.98
CA VAL A 234 14.65 -12.18 -42.03
C VAL A 234 15.11 -10.79 -41.61
N ILE A 235 14.26 -9.79 -41.82
CA ILE A 235 14.58 -8.36 -41.69
C ILE A 235 13.62 -7.68 -40.70
N ALA A 236 13.83 -6.39 -40.45
CA ALA A 236 12.87 -5.53 -39.76
C ALA A 236 12.20 -4.62 -40.79
N TYR A 237 10.88 -4.73 -40.96
CA TYR A 237 10.15 -4.00 -41.99
C TYR A 237 8.94 -3.26 -41.42
N ASN A 238 8.41 -2.30 -42.20
CA ASN A 238 7.22 -1.56 -41.80
C ASN A 238 6.04 -2.53 -41.65
N TYR A 239 5.37 -2.45 -40.50
CA TYR A 239 4.19 -3.26 -40.23
C TYR A 239 3.11 -2.99 -41.27
N HIS A 240 2.66 -4.05 -41.93
CA HIS A 240 1.55 -4.05 -42.89
C HIS A 240 0.61 -5.25 -42.68
N GLY A 241 0.78 -6.01 -41.59
CA GLY A 241 -0.15 -7.04 -41.13
C GLY A 241 -0.25 -8.28 -42.02
N LYS A 242 0.65 -8.46 -42.99
CA LYS A 242 0.62 -9.62 -43.89
C LYS A 242 1.29 -10.82 -43.22
N LYS A 243 1.01 -12.01 -43.75
CA LYS A 243 1.45 -13.30 -43.22
C LYS A 243 2.97 -13.46 -43.06
N ASN A 244 3.78 -12.77 -43.87
CA ASN A 244 5.25 -12.75 -43.74
C ASN A 244 5.77 -11.97 -42.51
N GLN A 245 4.90 -11.28 -41.79
CA GLN A 245 5.19 -10.62 -40.51
C GLN A 245 4.59 -11.37 -39.32
N GLN A 246 4.06 -12.57 -39.55
CA GLN A 246 3.45 -13.42 -38.54
C GLN A 246 4.28 -14.67 -38.34
N TRP A 247 4.48 -15.04 -37.07
CA TRP A 247 5.38 -16.09 -36.63
C TRP A 247 4.69 -16.98 -35.62
N LYS A 248 4.83 -18.30 -35.72
CA LYS A 248 4.44 -19.22 -34.65
C LYS A 248 5.64 -19.41 -33.73
N ILE A 249 5.42 -19.37 -32.43
CA ILE A 249 6.44 -19.70 -31.43
C ILE A 249 6.09 -21.08 -30.91
N VAL A 250 6.99 -22.04 -31.11
CA VAL A 250 6.75 -23.47 -30.85
C VAL A 250 7.90 -24.02 -30.02
N ASP A 251 7.60 -24.77 -28.96
CA ASP A 251 8.62 -25.41 -28.14
C ASP A 251 9.55 -26.28 -29.00
N LEU A 252 10.85 -26.22 -28.71
CA LEU A 252 11.83 -27.06 -29.39
C LEU A 252 11.60 -28.53 -29.05
N ASP A 253 11.39 -28.82 -27.77
CA ASP A 253 11.07 -30.15 -27.24
C ASP A 253 9.85 -30.08 -26.31
N ALA A 254 8.65 -30.18 -26.90
CA ALA A 254 7.39 -30.18 -26.16
C ALA A 254 7.23 -31.36 -25.17
N SER A 255 8.11 -32.37 -25.22
CA SER A 255 8.10 -33.49 -24.27
C SER A 255 8.87 -33.19 -22.98
N ASN A 256 9.72 -32.15 -22.99
CA ASN A 256 10.50 -31.72 -21.85
C ASN A 256 10.01 -30.36 -21.34
N PRO A 257 9.17 -30.31 -20.29
CA PRO A 257 8.65 -29.05 -19.75
C PRO A 257 9.74 -28.14 -19.13
N ASN A 258 10.96 -28.66 -18.93
CA ASN A 258 12.09 -27.88 -18.45
C ASN A 258 12.96 -27.30 -19.59
N ASP A 259 12.64 -27.59 -20.86
CA ASP A 259 13.33 -26.98 -21.99
C ASP A 259 12.65 -25.65 -22.34
N ASP A 260 13.35 -24.55 -22.06
CA ASP A 260 12.88 -23.18 -22.31
C ASP A 260 13.12 -22.71 -23.76
N ARG A 261 13.67 -23.59 -24.61
CA ARG A 261 13.99 -23.26 -26.00
C ARG A 261 12.77 -23.39 -26.91
N VAL A 262 12.65 -22.45 -27.83
CA VAL A 262 11.60 -22.39 -28.84
C VAL A 262 12.17 -22.27 -30.25
N LYS A 263 11.33 -22.58 -31.22
CA LYS A 263 11.47 -22.27 -32.65
C LYS A 263 10.58 -21.09 -32.98
N ILE A 264 11.09 -20.14 -33.75
CA ILE A 264 10.30 -19.05 -34.33
C ILE A 264 10.05 -19.41 -35.79
N VAL A 265 8.82 -19.81 -36.09
CA VAL A 265 8.39 -20.44 -37.33
C VAL A 265 7.64 -19.43 -38.19
N SER A 266 8.03 -19.26 -39.45
CA SER A 266 7.32 -18.42 -40.42
C SER A 266 5.90 -18.94 -40.64
N ALA A 267 4.90 -18.07 -40.52
CA ALA A 267 3.53 -18.45 -40.86
C ALA A 267 3.36 -18.73 -42.37
N VAL A 268 4.26 -18.24 -43.24
CA VAL A 268 4.19 -18.40 -44.70
C VAL A 268 4.66 -19.78 -45.15
N THR A 269 5.77 -20.27 -44.59
CA THR A 269 6.59 -21.35 -45.16
C THR A 269 6.88 -22.49 -44.19
N ASP A 270 6.49 -22.35 -42.92
CA ASP A 270 6.87 -23.22 -41.79
C ASP A 270 8.40 -23.39 -41.60
N THR A 271 9.23 -22.60 -42.30
CA THR A 271 10.68 -22.47 -42.04
C THR A 271 10.93 -21.73 -40.73
N VAL A 272 12.05 -22.00 -40.08
CA VAL A 272 12.44 -21.39 -38.80
C VAL A 272 13.49 -20.31 -38.98
N ILE A 273 13.54 -19.36 -38.05
CA ILE A 273 14.62 -18.36 -38.02
C ILE A 273 15.91 -19.00 -37.54
N GLN A 274 16.92 -18.97 -38.40
CA GLN A 274 18.30 -19.36 -38.13
C GLN A 274 19.21 -18.14 -38.04
N VAL A 275 20.24 -18.22 -37.18
CA VAL A 275 21.35 -17.25 -37.17
C VAL A 275 22.51 -17.75 -38.03
N ILE A 276 22.92 -16.95 -39.00
CA ILE A 276 24.20 -17.10 -39.70
C ILE A 276 25.25 -16.36 -38.87
N GLU A 277 26.03 -17.12 -38.09
CA GLU A 277 27.02 -16.57 -37.17
C GLU A 277 28.13 -15.81 -37.90
N GLY A 278 28.43 -14.60 -37.43
CA GLY A 278 29.62 -13.83 -37.80
C GLY A 278 30.59 -13.72 -36.62
N GLY A 279 31.38 -12.65 -36.56
CA GLY A 279 32.33 -12.43 -35.45
C GLY A 279 31.64 -12.02 -34.14
N THR A 280 31.03 -10.84 -34.13
CA THR A 280 30.35 -10.24 -32.96
C THR A 280 28.84 -10.10 -33.15
N SER A 281 28.34 -10.49 -34.31
CA SER A 281 26.93 -10.49 -34.68
C SER A 281 26.66 -11.51 -35.78
N GLY A 282 25.40 -11.89 -35.97
CA GLY A 282 24.95 -12.81 -37.00
C GLY A 282 23.71 -12.29 -37.73
N LYS A 283 23.60 -12.62 -39.02
CA LYS A 283 22.42 -12.30 -39.84
C LYS A 283 21.33 -13.34 -39.63
N LEU A 284 20.08 -12.97 -39.86
CA LEU A 284 18.94 -13.87 -39.74
C LEU A 284 18.48 -14.35 -41.11
N GLN A 285 18.16 -15.63 -41.20
CA GLN A 285 17.54 -16.22 -42.39
C GLN A 285 16.44 -17.19 -42.00
N ALA A 286 15.47 -17.38 -42.89
CA ALA A 286 14.54 -18.49 -42.84
C ALA A 286 15.22 -19.74 -43.41
N GLN A 287 15.11 -20.85 -42.68
CA GLN A 287 15.67 -22.13 -43.08
C GLN A 287 14.73 -23.28 -42.72
N THR A 288 14.74 -24.35 -43.50
CA THR A 288 14.14 -25.64 -43.15
C THR A 288 14.51 -26.03 -41.71
N ASN A 289 13.51 -26.43 -40.92
CA ASN A 289 13.71 -26.82 -39.54
C ASN A 289 14.53 -28.11 -39.43
N HIS A 290 15.54 -28.09 -38.58
CA HIS A 290 16.43 -29.21 -38.26
C HIS A 290 16.46 -29.53 -36.76
N ASP A 291 15.57 -28.91 -35.96
CA ASP A 291 15.43 -29.10 -34.51
C ASP A 291 16.77 -29.04 -33.74
N ASN A 292 17.64 -28.10 -34.12
CA ASN A 292 18.95 -27.92 -33.52
C ASN A 292 19.14 -26.55 -32.85
N SER A 293 20.22 -26.39 -32.09
CA SER A 293 20.49 -25.17 -31.31
C SER A 293 20.72 -23.91 -32.14
N SER A 294 21.13 -24.03 -33.42
CA SER A 294 21.37 -22.89 -34.32
C SER A 294 20.08 -22.25 -34.87
N GLN A 295 18.94 -22.90 -34.63
CA GLN A 295 17.60 -22.45 -35.00
C GLN A 295 16.69 -22.26 -33.78
N ALA A 296 17.26 -22.42 -32.58
CA ALA A 296 16.54 -22.35 -31.32
C ALA A 296 16.76 -20.99 -30.65
N TRP A 297 15.73 -20.53 -29.96
CA TRP A 297 15.67 -19.22 -29.30
C TRP A 297 15.13 -19.37 -27.88
N ARG A 298 15.35 -18.37 -27.03
CA ARG A 298 14.74 -18.25 -25.70
C ARG A 298 14.12 -16.88 -25.56
N LEU A 299 12.90 -16.83 -25.01
CA LEU A 299 12.19 -15.58 -24.75
C LEU A 299 12.37 -15.20 -23.28
N HIS A 300 13.18 -14.17 -23.04
CA HIS A 300 13.44 -13.61 -21.72
C HIS A 300 12.45 -12.47 -21.47
N GLN A 301 11.37 -12.75 -20.76
CA GLN A 301 10.44 -11.72 -20.31
C GLN A 301 11.19 -10.67 -19.49
N GLN A 302 11.04 -9.40 -19.88
CA GLN A 302 11.61 -8.28 -19.13
C GLN A 302 10.58 -7.79 -18.10
N PRO A 303 11.01 -7.51 -16.87
CA PRO A 303 10.11 -6.97 -15.85
C PRO A 303 9.64 -5.58 -16.27
N LEU A 304 8.36 -5.31 -16.04
CA LEU A 304 7.80 -3.97 -16.09
C LEU A 304 7.54 -3.52 -14.66
N PRO A 305 8.08 -2.36 -14.23
CA PRO A 305 7.80 -1.88 -12.90
C PRO A 305 6.32 -1.54 -12.76
N SER A 306 5.78 -1.79 -11.57
CA SER A 306 4.42 -1.39 -11.24
C SER A 306 4.24 0.12 -11.42
N VAL A 307 3.19 0.50 -12.13
CA VAL A 307 2.73 1.90 -12.23
C VAL A 307 2.00 2.36 -10.97
N TYR A 308 1.67 1.44 -10.06
CA TYR A 308 1.11 1.76 -8.76
C TYR A 308 2.22 2.05 -7.76
N TRP A 309 1.80 2.49 -6.59
CA TRP A 309 2.68 2.51 -5.44
C TRP A 309 3.17 1.09 -5.16
N THR A 310 4.48 0.95 -4.98
CA THR A 310 5.18 -0.32 -4.74
C THR A 310 6.19 -0.11 -3.63
N THR A 311 6.49 -1.16 -2.88
CA THR A 311 7.72 -1.20 -2.09
C THR A 311 8.83 -1.80 -2.94
N LEU A 312 10.08 -1.42 -2.65
CA LEU A 312 11.27 -1.99 -3.26
C LEU A 312 12.10 -2.67 -2.17
N GLN A 313 12.14 -4.00 -2.18
CA GLN A 313 12.88 -4.80 -1.19
C GLN A 313 14.14 -5.37 -1.83
N ASN A 314 15.30 -5.13 -1.23
CA ASN A 314 16.54 -5.73 -1.67
C ASN A 314 16.54 -7.23 -1.38
N LEU A 315 16.81 -8.05 -2.39
CA LEU A 315 16.72 -9.51 -2.30
C LEU A 315 17.74 -10.08 -1.31
N LYS A 316 18.94 -9.51 -1.26
CA LYS A 316 20.03 -10.04 -0.43
C LYS A 316 19.91 -9.66 1.04
N THR A 317 19.55 -8.41 1.32
CA THR A 317 19.49 -7.90 2.70
C THR A 317 18.10 -7.95 3.31
N GLY A 318 17.06 -8.13 2.48
CA GLY A 318 15.66 -8.05 2.90
C GLY A 318 15.21 -6.64 3.30
N LYS A 319 16.06 -5.62 3.14
CA LYS A 319 15.77 -4.22 3.51
C LYS A 319 14.96 -3.52 2.42
N PHE A 320 14.14 -2.58 2.83
CA PHE A 320 13.33 -1.77 1.92
C PHE A 320 13.99 -0.42 1.62
N LEU A 321 13.77 0.08 0.41
CA LEU A 321 14.18 1.43 0.04
C LEU A 321 13.27 2.46 0.73
N LYS A 322 13.85 3.37 1.52
CA LYS A 322 13.15 4.42 2.25
C LYS A 322 13.70 5.79 1.88
N GLN A 323 12.82 6.80 1.87
CA GLN A 323 13.22 8.19 1.76
C GLN A 323 12.85 8.98 3.02
N SER A 324 13.77 9.79 3.53
CA SER A 324 13.49 10.83 4.52
C SER A 324 14.04 12.14 4.02
N GLU A 325 13.17 13.12 3.77
CA GLU A 325 13.54 14.38 3.12
C GLU A 325 14.27 14.20 1.78
N SER A 326 15.56 14.49 1.69
CA SER A 326 16.39 14.28 0.49
C SER A 326 17.26 13.03 0.58
N THR A 327 17.25 12.34 1.72
CA THR A 327 18.10 11.17 1.99
C THR A 327 17.36 9.90 1.62
N VAL A 328 18.06 9.00 0.93
CA VAL A 328 17.59 7.65 0.61
C VAL A 328 18.40 6.66 1.45
N SER A 329 17.73 5.71 2.08
CA SER A 329 18.31 4.82 3.09
C SER A 329 17.60 3.46 3.12
N PRO A 330 18.23 2.39 3.60
CA PRO A 330 17.57 1.12 3.84
C PRO A 330 16.70 1.16 5.12
N SER A 331 15.64 0.36 5.16
CA SER A 331 14.80 0.17 6.34
C SER A 331 14.57 -1.32 6.62
N SER A 332 14.65 -1.74 7.88
CA SER A 332 14.15 -3.07 8.29
C SER A 332 12.64 -3.08 8.25
N GLY A 333 12.08 -4.13 7.66
CA GLY A 333 10.66 -4.43 7.78
C GLY A 333 9.72 -3.66 6.84
N MET A 334 8.73 -4.35 6.26
CA MET A 334 7.42 -3.90 5.76
C MET A 334 6.53 -3.24 6.85
N GLU A 335 7.09 -2.53 7.83
CA GLU A 335 6.34 -1.69 8.78
C GLU A 335 5.52 -0.58 8.08
N ASN A 336 5.56 -0.55 6.75
CA ASN A 336 5.45 0.62 5.91
C ASN A 336 4.62 0.42 4.62
N ALA A 337 3.81 -0.65 4.52
CA ALA A 337 2.76 -0.72 3.48
C ALA A 337 1.77 0.47 3.57
N LEU A 338 1.75 1.21 4.70
CA LEU A 338 1.07 2.48 4.88
C LEU A 338 2.02 3.68 5.09
N ASP A 339 3.30 3.47 5.41
CA ASP A 339 4.28 4.56 5.47
C ASP A 339 4.68 4.93 4.03
N TYR A 340 4.16 6.06 3.59
CA TYR A 340 4.40 6.61 2.26
C TYR A 340 5.89 6.87 1.98
N SER A 341 6.76 6.87 3.00
CA SER A 341 8.20 7.10 2.86
C SER A 341 8.97 5.94 2.21
N VAL A 342 8.43 4.71 2.21
CA VAL A 342 9.03 3.55 1.50
C VAL A 342 8.28 3.18 0.22
N GLN A 343 7.27 3.95 -0.13
CA GLN A 343 6.41 3.66 -1.27
C GLN A 343 6.88 4.48 -2.45
N TRP A 344 7.12 3.76 -3.53
CA TRP A 344 7.69 4.29 -4.75
C TRP A 344 6.74 4.04 -5.90
N ARG A 345 6.77 4.89 -6.91
CA ARG A 345 6.09 4.65 -8.17
C ARG A 345 7.04 4.95 -9.31
N PHE A 346 7.00 4.12 -10.33
CA PHE A 346 7.73 4.33 -11.56
C PHE A 346 6.86 5.17 -12.50
N VAL A 347 7.24 6.44 -12.68
CA VAL A 347 6.59 7.37 -13.59
C VAL A 347 7.44 7.46 -14.86
N PRO A 348 6.93 7.03 -16.02
CA PRO A 348 7.70 7.06 -17.26
C PRO A 348 8.05 8.47 -17.70
N ASP A 349 9.19 8.61 -18.35
CA ASP A 349 9.54 9.81 -19.09
C ASP A 349 8.72 9.92 -20.38
N GLY A 350 8.06 11.06 -20.59
CA GLY A 350 7.17 11.28 -21.74
C GLY A 350 7.85 11.27 -23.11
N THR A 351 9.18 11.30 -23.16
CA THR A 351 9.96 11.16 -24.41
C THR A 351 10.62 9.79 -24.54
N ARG A 352 10.73 9.06 -23.42
CA ARG A 352 11.46 7.79 -23.27
C ARG A 352 10.69 6.84 -22.34
N PRO A 353 9.69 6.13 -22.83
CA PRO A 353 8.74 5.35 -22.03
C PRO A 353 9.31 4.16 -21.24
N HIS A 354 10.53 3.75 -21.56
CA HIS A 354 11.27 2.70 -20.85
C HIS A 354 12.19 3.25 -19.76
N HIS A 355 12.25 4.57 -19.65
CA HIS A 355 12.93 5.28 -18.58
C HIS A 355 11.90 5.83 -17.61
N PHE A 356 12.22 5.73 -16.33
CA PHE A 356 11.31 6.06 -15.26
C PHE A 356 11.98 7.00 -14.29
N SER A 357 11.23 8.01 -13.85
CA SER A 357 11.46 8.61 -12.55
C SER A 357 10.88 7.68 -11.48
N VAL A 358 11.66 7.37 -10.45
CA VAL A 358 11.19 6.59 -9.29
C VAL A 358 10.75 7.58 -8.21
N VAL A 359 9.45 7.85 -8.15
CA VAL A 359 8.82 8.88 -7.31
C VAL A 359 8.46 8.31 -5.95
N ASN A 360 8.79 8.99 -4.87
CA ASN A 360 8.38 8.64 -3.51
C ASN A 360 6.99 9.19 -3.16
N ARG A 361 6.13 8.38 -2.52
CA ARG A 361 4.75 8.75 -2.18
C ARG A 361 4.67 9.85 -1.12
N ALA A 362 5.54 9.84 -0.11
CA ALA A 362 5.47 10.81 1.00
C ALA A 362 5.88 12.21 0.57
N THR A 363 6.87 12.32 -0.30
CA THR A 363 7.54 13.59 -0.60
C THR A 363 7.31 14.08 -2.03
N GLY A 364 6.90 13.21 -2.95
CA GLY A 364 6.83 13.49 -4.39
C GLY A 364 8.18 13.67 -5.08
N ARG A 365 9.29 13.53 -4.35
CA ARG A 365 10.67 13.58 -4.87
C ARG A 365 11.02 12.30 -5.62
N VAL A 366 12.06 12.37 -6.45
CA VAL A 366 12.52 11.27 -7.30
C VAL A 366 13.93 10.84 -6.94
N LEU A 367 14.21 9.55 -7.09
CA LEU A 367 15.57 9.01 -6.96
C LEU A 367 16.51 9.65 -7.98
N LEU A 368 17.69 10.05 -7.51
CA LEU A 368 18.75 10.67 -8.30
C LEU A 368 20.06 9.91 -8.07
N ALA A 369 20.62 9.34 -9.13
CA ALA A 369 22.01 8.87 -9.14
C ALA A 369 22.93 10.05 -9.48
N THR A 370 23.91 10.34 -8.63
CA THR A 370 24.86 11.43 -8.90
C THR A 370 26.08 10.93 -9.69
N LYS A 371 26.67 11.80 -10.52
CA LYS A 371 27.88 11.45 -11.29
C LYS A 371 29.15 11.37 -10.44
N GLU A 372 29.18 12.11 -9.33
CA GLU A 372 30.39 12.37 -8.54
C GLU A 372 30.52 11.47 -7.32
N SER A 373 29.43 10.84 -6.88
CA SER A 373 29.39 9.92 -5.75
C SER A 373 28.42 8.79 -6.05
N PRO A 374 28.72 7.54 -5.67
CA PRO A 374 27.78 6.44 -5.87
C PRO A 374 26.49 6.62 -5.06
N ILE A 375 26.44 7.59 -4.13
CA ILE A 375 25.27 7.85 -3.30
C ILE A 375 24.05 8.18 -4.16
N VAL A 376 22.95 7.51 -3.84
CA VAL A 376 21.62 7.84 -4.36
C VAL A 376 20.91 8.77 -3.38
N VAL A 377 20.38 9.87 -3.89
CA VAL A 377 19.62 10.86 -3.12
C VAL A 377 18.24 11.07 -3.73
N ALA A 378 17.42 11.93 -3.12
CA ALA A 378 16.13 12.33 -3.67
C ALA A 378 16.10 13.82 -4.03
N THR A 379 15.59 14.14 -5.22
CA THR A 379 15.44 15.52 -5.73
C THR A 379 14.00 15.84 -6.12
N SER A 380 13.65 17.12 -6.17
CA SER A 380 12.37 17.57 -6.74
C SER A 380 12.42 17.76 -8.25
N ASP A 381 13.62 17.81 -8.86
CA ASP A 381 13.77 18.00 -10.30
C ASP A 381 13.69 16.68 -11.06
N ARG A 382 12.53 16.41 -11.67
CA ARG A 382 12.30 15.20 -12.48
C ARG A 382 12.98 15.24 -13.84
N LYS A 383 13.45 16.41 -14.29
CA LYS A 383 14.11 16.57 -15.59
C LYS A 383 15.62 16.39 -15.51
N ASP A 384 16.17 16.18 -14.31
CA ASP A 384 17.56 15.85 -14.13
C ASP A 384 17.88 14.53 -14.87
N ALA A 385 18.97 14.53 -15.64
CA ALA A 385 19.38 13.35 -16.39
C ALA A 385 19.75 12.16 -15.47
N GLY A 386 20.17 12.41 -14.23
CA GLY A 386 20.44 11.37 -13.22
C GLY A 386 19.17 10.84 -12.52
N ALA A 387 18.01 11.47 -12.75
CA ALA A 387 16.74 11.07 -12.14
C ALA A 387 15.97 10.01 -12.96
N LEU A 388 16.57 9.53 -14.04
CA LEU A 388 15.97 8.57 -14.95
C LEU A 388 16.65 7.21 -14.84
N TRP A 389 15.82 6.19 -14.68
CA TRP A 389 16.20 4.81 -14.42
C TRP A 389 15.55 3.87 -15.43
N ALA A 390 16.26 2.84 -15.84
CA ALA A 390 15.74 1.69 -16.59
C ALA A 390 15.57 0.49 -15.65
N VAL A 391 14.86 -0.54 -16.10
CA VAL A 391 14.67 -1.78 -15.32
C VAL A 391 15.11 -2.98 -16.17
N GLU A 392 15.87 -3.89 -15.57
CA GLU A 392 16.31 -5.15 -16.21
C GLU A 392 15.92 -6.36 -15.35
N ALA A 393 15.75 -7.53 -15.99
CA ALA A 393 15.65 -8.80 -15.29
C ALA A 393 16.99 -9.13 -14.59
N ALA A 394 16.94 -9.48 -13.31
CA ALA A 394 18.13 -9.78 -12.50
C ALA A 394 17.82 -10.83 -11.42
N GLY A 395 18.27 -12.07 -11.65
CA GLY A 395 17.97 -13.20 -10.76
C GLY A 395 16.46 -13.40 -10.60
N ASP A 396 16.00 -13.51 -9.35
CA ASP A 396 14.59 -13.63 -8.97
C ASP A 396 13.86 -12.26 -8.88
N GLY A 397 14.53 -11.16 -9.23
CA GLY A 397 13.99 -9.82 -9.11
C GLY A 397 14.34 -8.91 -10.29
N ILE A 398 14.41 -7.61 -10.00
CA ILE A 398 14.71 -6.55 -10.97
C ILE A 398 16.01 -5.84 -10.58
N ALA A 399 16.77 -5.39 -11.59
CA ALA A 399 17.80 -4.38 -11.42
C ALA A 399 17.25 -3.02 -11.86
N ILE A 400 17.44 -1.98 -11.02
CA ILE A 400 17.05 -0.60 -11.33
C ILE A 400 18.32 0.14 -11.74
N VAL A 401 18.47 0.42 -13.03
CA VAL A 401 19.74 0.86 -13.63
C VAL A 401 19.68 2.34 -13.98
N SER A 402 20.62 3.12 -13.47
CA SER A 402 20.73 4.54 -13.80
C SER A 402 21.02 4.71 -15.28
N THR A 403 20.22 5.52 -15.97
CA THR A 403 20.41 5.78 -17.41
C THR A 403 21.62 6.70 -17.67
N GLN A 404 22.13 7.35 -16.63
CA GLN A 404 23.26 8.26 -16.71
C GLN A 404 24.58 7.60 -16.35
N THR A 405 24.62 6.85 -15.25
CA THR A 405 25.86 6.20 -14.76
C THR A 405 25.95 4.74 -15.19
N VAL A 406 24.88 4.15 -15.71
CA VAL A 406 24.75 2.71 -16.02
C VAL A 406 24.88 1.84 -14.76
N GLY A 407 24.89 2.44 -13.57
CA GLY A 407 24.99 1.73 -12.31
C GLY A 407 23.66 1.19 -11.83
N ALA A 408 23.66 -0.05 -11.35
CA ALA A 408 22.49 -0.66 -10.72
C ALA A 408 22.33 -0.14 -9.28
N LEU A 409 21.08 0.14 -8.89
CA LEU A 409 20.72 0.49 -7.52
C LEU A 409 21.11 -0.65 -6.58
N ASP A 410 21.89 -0.32 -5.57
CA ASP A 410 22.59 -1.27 -4.71
C ASP A 410 22.37 -0.95 -3.23
N HIS A 411 22.42 -2.00 -2.42
CA HIS A 411 22.55 -1.94 -0.98
C HIS A 411 23.55 -3.02 -0.51
N TYR A 412 24.85 -2.72 -0.63
CA TYR A 412 25.93 -3.61 -0.25
C TYR A 412 26.10 -3.69 1.28
N GLY A 413 25.90 -4.87 1.86
CA GLY A 413 26.44 -5.27 3.17
C GLY A 413 26.17 -4.37 4.38
N GLY A 414 24.98 -4.46 4.98
CA GLY A 414 24.70 -4.09 6.38
C GLY A 414 24.83 -2.61 6.81
N GLY A 415 25.33 -1.72 5.94
CA GLY A 415 25.40 -0.27 6.19
C GLY A 415 24.11 0.47 5.86
N ASP A 416 24.05 1.77 6.16
CA ASP A 416 22.86 2.62 5.98
C ASP A 416 22.80 3.34 4.61
N ALA A 417 23.68 3.00 3.66
CA ALA A 417 23.83 3.69 2.39
C ALA A 417 23.15 2.95 1.22
N ILE A 418 22.54 3.71 0.32
CA ILE A 418 22.01 3.24 -0.96
C ILE A 418 22.87 3.85 -2.08
N GLU A 419 23.33 3.01 -2.99
CA GLU A 419 24.35 3.38 -3.97
C GLU A 419 23.99 2.97 -5.41
N ALA A 420 24.66 3.53 -6.42
CA ALA A 420 24.53 3.19 -7.83
C ALA A 420 25.89 3.29 -8.57
N HIS A 421 26.61 2.16 -8.66
CA HIS A 421 27.96 2.09 -9.25
C HIS A 421 27.93 1.56 -10.70
N PRO A 422 28.65 2.18 -11.66
CA PRO A 422 28.70 1.76 -13.06
C PRO A 422 29.21 0.33 -13.34
N ASN A 423 29.75 -0.40 -12.35
CA ASN A 423 30.66 -1.51 -12.62
C ASN A 423 30.48 -2.80 -11.79
N ASN A 424 29.33 -2.99 -11.14
CA ASN A 424 29.16 -4.17 -10.26
C ASN A 424 28.30 -5.31 -10.86
N GLY A 425 27.79 -5.16 -12.09
CA GLY A 425 27.10 -6.22 -12.83
C GLY A 425 25.73 -6.63 -12.26
N ILE A 426 24.76 -6.91 -13.13
CA ILE A 426 23.40 -7.32 -12.72
C ILE A 426 23.32 -8.71 -12.07
N THR A 427 24.43 -9.42 -11.91
CA THR A 427 24.47 -10.77 -11.32
C THR A 427 24.66 -10.78 -9.81
N ASP A 428 25.07 -9.66 -9.20
CA ASP A 428 25.19 -9.57 -7.75
C ASP A 428 23.80 -9.45 -7.10
N PRO A 429 23.41 -10.36 -6.19
CA PRO A 429 22.12 -10.30 -5.51
C PRO A 429 21.90 -9.02 -4.68
N TYR A 430 22.94 -8.26 -4.32
CA TYR A 430 22.78 -6.95 -3.69
C TYR A 430 22.20 -5.87 -4.64
N HIS A 431 22.20 -6.11 -5.95
CA HIS A 431 21.55 -5.23 -6.93
C HIS A 431 20.11 -5.63 -7.27
N HIS A 432 19.63 -6.73 -6.70
CA HIS A 432 18.33 -7.30 -7.04
C HIS A 432 17.26 -6.76 -6.09
N TRP A 433 16.17 -6.28 -6.66
CA TRP A 433 15.04 -5.74 -5.92
C TRP A 433 13.77 -6.51 -6.28
N ILE A 434 12.92 -6.74 -5.29
CA ILE A 434 11.55 -7.20 -5.51
C ILE A 434 10.65 -5.98 -5.47
N ASN A 435 9.89 -5.74 -6.53
CA ASN A 435 8.84 -4.73 -6.55
C ASN A 435 7.50 -5.34 -6.13
N VAL A 436 7.07 -5.05 -4.91
CA VAL A 436 5.77 -5.51 -4.40
C VAL A 436 4.78 -4.37 -4.46
N GLN A 437 3.76 -4.50 -5.31
CA GLN A 437 2.69 -3.52 -5.41
C GLN A 437 2.05 -3.33 -4.04
N VAL A 438 2.02 -2.08 -3.59
CA VAL A 438 1.16 -1.61 -2.52
C VAL A 438 -0.22 -1.50 -3.15
N ALA A 439 -0.89 -2.64 -3.30
CA ALA A 439 -2.33 -2.58 -3.29
C ALA A 439 -2.66 -2.01 -1.91
N ASP A 440 -3.56 -1.04 -1.82
CA ASP A 440 -4.19 -0.73 -0.54
C ASP A 440 -5.09 -1.94 -0.20
N ARG A 441 -4.51 -3.16 -0.11
CA ARG A 441 -5.06 -4.37 0.49
C ARG A 441 -5.58 -3.91 1.84
N LEU A 442 -6.73 -4.47 2.24
CA LEU A 442 -7.38 -4.13 3.51
C LEU A 442 -6.31 -3.89 4.59
N PRO A 443 -6.34 -2.74 5.29
CA PRO A 443 -5.31 -2.38 6.26
C PRO A 443 -5.10 -3.60 7.16
N SER A 444 -3.85 -4.08 7.25
CA SER A 444 -3.59 -5.30 8.01
C SER A 444 -4.14 -5.14 9.42
N PHE A 445 -4.76 -6.18 9.94
CA PHE A 445 -5.44 -6.20 11.23
C PHE A 445 -5.01 -7.39 12.06
N ALA A 446 -5.06 -7.22 13.38
CA ALA A 446 -5.06 -8.33 14.31
C ALA A 446 -6.48 -8.88 14.46
N LEU A 447 -6.59 -10.20 14.57
CA LEU A 447 -7.83 -10.89 14.94
C LEU A 447 -7.80 -11.16 16.44
N ILE A 448 -8.61 -10.43 17.21
CA ILE A 448 -8.66 -10.53 18.67
C ILE A 448 -9.91 -11.29 19.09
N ASN A 449 -9.75 -12.35 19.88
CA ASN A 449 -10.88 -13.09 20.41
C ASN A 449 -11.57 -12.30 21.54
N SER A 450 -12.89 -12.13 21.46
CA SER A 450 -13.65 -11.35 22.44
C SER A 450 -13.63 -11.95 23.85
N ARG A 451 -13.56 -13.28 23.95
CA ARG A 451 -13.60 -14.00 25.24
C ARG A 451 -12.33 -13.80 26.05
N THR A 452 -11.17 -13.85 25.41
CA THR A 452 -9.88 -13.86 26.11
C THR A 452 -9.04 -12.61 25.88
N GLY A 453 -9.29 -11.84 24.81
CA GLY A 453 -8.41 -10.75 24.40
C GLY A 453 -7.13 -11.20 23.68
N HIS A 454 -6.91 -12.51 23.50
CA HIS A 454 -5.78 -13.02 22.75
C HIS A 454 -5.93 -12.73 21.25
N CYS A 455 -4.82 -12.45 20.58
CA CYS A 455 -4.78 -12.32 19.13
C CYS A 455 -4.39 -13.65 18.46
N LEU A 456 -4.91 -13.89 17.26
CA LEU A 456 -4.43 -14.95 16.39
C LEU A 456 -3.10 -14.53 15.77
N ALA A 457 -2.06 -15.35 15.89
CA ALA A 457 -0.71 -14.99 15.43
C ALA A 457 0.00 -16.16 14.74
N PHE A 458 0.81 -15.84 13.73
CA PHE A 458 1.74 -16.75 13.07
C PHE A 458 3.08 -16.83 13.82
N LYS A 459 3.56 -18.06 14.07
CA LYS A 459 4.86 -18.37 14.69
C LYS A 459 5.55 -19.55 13.98
N PRO A 460 6.64 -19.29 13.22
CA PRO A 460 7.25 -20.27 12.31
C PRO A 460 7.83 -21.53 12.97
N ASP A 461 8.06 -21.54 14.29
CA ASP A 461 8.69 -22.66 15.02
C ASP A 461 7.73 -23.47 15.91
N THR A 462 6.43 -23.26 15.78
CA THR A 462 5.44 -23.99 16.59
C THR A 462 4.93 -25.23 15.85
N LYS A 463 5.30 -26.42 16.35
CA LYS A 463 4.77 -27.69 15.82
C LYS A 463 3.50 -28.12 16.56
N PRO A 464 2.45 -28.61 15.86
CA PRO A 464 2.15 -28.43 14.43
C PRO A 464 1.23 -27.21 14.20
N GLY A 465 1.51 -26.43 13.15
CA GLY A 465 0.52 -25.52 12.55
C GLY A 465 0.85 -24.04 12.50
N SER A 466 1.98 -23.57 13.04
CA SER A 466 2.48 -22.19 12.92
C SER A 466 1.48 -21.06 13.22
N VAL A 467 0.27 -21.34 13.73
CA VAL A 467 -0.80 -20.39 14.06
C VAL A 467 -1.24 -20.68 15.49
N VAL A 468 -1.20 -19.66 16.33
CA VAL A 468 -1.46 -19.79 17.77
C VAL A 468 -2.28 -18.62 18.29
N MET A 469 -2.96 -18.82 19.42
CA MET A 469 -3.45 -17.70 20.23
C MET A 469 -2.27 -17.09 21.00
N SER A 470 -2.16 -15.76 20.97
CA SER A 470 -1.03 -15.04 21.54
C SER A 470 -1.46 -13.80 22.31
N THR A 471 -0.62 -13.41 23.26
CA THR A 471 -0.66 -12.10 23.96
C THR A 471 0.42 -11.16 23.45
N ASP A 472 1.11 -11.52 22.37
CA ASP A 472 2.15 -10.69 21.78
C ASP A 472 1.59 -9.36 21.30
N SER A 473 2.49 -8.37 21.16
CA SER A 473 2.11 -7.06 20.64
C SER A 473 1.34 -7.19 19.32
N LEU A 474 0.18 -6.54 19.25
CA LEU A 474 -0.65 -6.49 18.05
C LEU A 474 0.10 -5.87 16.87
N MET A 475 1.16 -5.09 17.12
CA MET A 475 1.98 -4.45 16.10
C MET A 475 2.97 -5.39 15.41
N GLN A 476 3.22 -6.58 15.96
CA GLN A 476 4.09 -7.56 15.33
C GLN A 476 3.41 -8.16 14.10
N TRP A 477 4.16 -8.36 13.01
CA TRP A 477 3.55 -8.86 11.78
C TRP A 477 3.02 -10.28 11.89
N GLY A 478 3.59 -11.10 12.77
CA GLY A 478 3.04 -12.42 13.07
C GLY A 478 1.59 -12.32 13.55
N SER A 479 1.25 -11.26 14.29
CA SER A 479 -0.11 -10.97 14.78
C SER A 479 -0.99 -10.20 13.79
N GLN A 480 -0.51 -9.93 12.57
CA GLN A 480 -1.18 -9.12 11.57
C GLN A 480 -1.59 -9.93 10.35
N TRP A 481 -2.80 -9.70 9.88
CA TRP A 481 -3.45 -10.42 8.79
C TRP A 481 -4.04 -9.41 7.81
N TYR A 482 -4.24 -9.81 6.55
CA TYR A 482 -4.99 -9.03 5.56
C TYR A 482 -5.93 -9.96 4.81
N LEU A 483 -7.03 -9.43 4.27
CA LEU A 483 -7.93 -10.21 3.43
C LEU A 483 -7.56 -9.98 1.96
N ASP A 484 -7.55 -11.06 1.19
CA ASP A 484 -7.63 -11.02 -0.27
C ASP A 484 -8.98 -11.55 -0.72
N ILE A 485 -9.57 -10.97 -1.76
CA ILE A 485 -10.90 -11.40 -2.23
C ILE A 485 -10.77 -12.62 -3.12
N VAL A 486 -11.53 -13.65 -2.78
CA VAL A 486 -11.82 -14.78 -3.65
C VAL A 486 -13.30 -14.67 -4.01
N LEU A 487 -13.64 -14.57 -5.30
CA LEU A 487 -15.05 -14.55 -5.71
C LEU A 487 -15.60 -15.96 -5.63
N GLY A 488 -16.68 -16.15 -4.86
CA GLY A 488 -17.43 -17.40 -4.86
C GLY A 488 -18.17 -17.63 -6.19
N GLU A 489 -18.59 -18.88 -6.44
CA GLU A 489 -19.33 -19.25 -7.65
C GLU A 489 -20.64 -18.47 -7.85
N ASP A 490 -21.20 -17.94 -6.77
CA ASP A 490 -22.42 -17.13 -6.70
C ASP A 490 -22.15 -15.62 -6.57
N ASP A 491 -20.92 -15.18 -6.90
CA ASP A 491 -20.39 -13.84 -6.65
C ASP A 491 -20.41 -13.46 -5.15
N SER A 492 -20.50 -14.44 -4.24
CA SER A 492 -20.42 -14.15 -2.82
C SER A 492 -18.99 -13.76 -2.44
N ALA A 493 -18.87 -12.71 -1.62
CA ALA A 493 -17.61 -12.28 -1.05
C ALA A 493 -17.06 -13.34 -0.09
N ILE A 494 -16.02 -14.01 -0.55
CA ILE A 494 -15.20 -14.97 0.18
C ILE A 494 -13.78 -14.39 0.24
N TYR A 495 -13.01 -14.78 1.26
CA TYR A 495 -11.69 -14.22 1.48
C TYR A 495 -10.64 -15.28 1.79
N ALA A 496 -9.44 -15.07 1.26
CA ALA A 496 -8.23 -15.63 1.85
C ALA A 496 -7.79 -14.71 3.00
N ILE A 497 -7.45 -15.28 4.16
CA ILE A 497 -6.95 -14.51 5.31
C ILE A 497 -5.45 -14.74 5.40
N ILE A 498 -4.66 -13.74 5.03
CA ILE A 498 -3.23 -13.93 4.76
C ILE A 498 -2.40 -13.30 5.87
N ASN A 499 -1.47 -14.04 6.43
CA ASN A 499 -0.58 -13.52 7.45
C ASN A 499 0.47 -12.57 6.85
N LYS A 500 0.74 -11.45 7.53
CA LYS A 500 1.67 -10.43 7.05
C LYS A 500 3.14 -10.83 7.16
N ALA A 501 3.51 -11.67 8.13
CA ALA A 501 4.89 -12.11 8.32
C ALA A 501 5.32 -13.19 7.32
N SER A 502 4.46 -14.16 7.07
CA SER A 502 4.78 -15.31 6.22
C SER A 502 4.23 -15.24 4.80
N GLY A 503 3.17 -14.47 4.56
CA GLY A 503 2.45 -14.50 3.28
C GLY A 503 1.56 -15.73 3.09
N THR A 504 1.48 -16.62 4.09
CA THR A 504 0.65 -17.84 4.08
C THR A 504 -0.79 -17.53 4.48
N VAL A 505 -1.73 -18.32 3.96
CA VAL A 505 -3.17 -18.22 4.29
C VAL A 505 -3.52 -18.98 5.56
N LEU A 506 -4.58 -18.52 6.23
CA LEU A 506 -5.23 -19.24 7.31
C LEU A 506 -6.02 -20.41 6.73
N ASP A 507 -5.55 -21.62 7.01
CA ASP A 507 -6.15 -22.86 6.55
C ASP A 507 -6.89 -23.57 7.69
N HIS A 508 -8.03 -24.18 7.38
CA HIS A 508 -8.66 -25.18 8.23
C HIS A 508 -8.35 -26.59 7.73
N TRP A 509 -7.10 -27.03 7.97
CA TRP A 509 -6.52 -28.26 7.46
C TRP A 509 -7.39 -29.48 7.69
N ALA A 510 -7.94 -30.02 6.60
CA ALA A 510 -8.83 -31.18 6.57
C ALA A 510 -9.99 -31.12 7.58
N GLY A 511 -10.36 -29.91 8.04
CA GLY A 511 -11.40 -29.69 9.03
C GLY A 511 -11.04 -30.08 10.47
N GLU A 512 -9.76 -30.25 10.79
CA GLU A 512 -9.31 -30.72 12.11
C GLU A 512 -8.61 -29.63 12.95
N ARG A 513 -7.83 -28.76 12.30
CA ARG A 513 -7.05 -27.71 12.98
C ARG A 513 -6.78 -26.51 12.10
N ILE A 514 -6.48 -25.39 12.75
CA ILE A 514 -6.08 -24.16 12.06
C ILE A 514 -4.57 -24.16 11.84
N GLU A 515 -4.13 -23.80 10.65
CA GLU A 515 -2.72 -23.61 10.35
C GLU A 515 -2.43 -22.58 9.26
N ALA A 516 -1.14 -22.42 8.97
CA ALA A 516 -0.62 -21.56 7.91
C ALA A 516 -0.16 -22.41 6.73
N GLN A 517 -0.69 -22.15 5.54
CA GLN A 517 -0.36 -22.84 4.29
C GLN A 517 -0.08 -21.87 3.14
N ASP A 518 0.59 -22.34 2.09
CA ASP A 518 0.70 -21.59 0.85
C ASP A 518 -0.67 -21.44 0.20
N ASP A 519 -0.95 -20.27 -0.38
CA ASP A 519 -2.28 -19.96 -0.92
C ASP A 519 -2.58 -20.80 -2.18
N ASP A 520 -3.53 -21.72 -2.06
CA ASP A 520 -4.26 -22.30 -3.19
C ASP A 520 -5.67 -21.73 -3.21
N THR A 521 -5.90 -20.75 -4.11
CA THR A 521 -7.19 -20.07 -4.27
C THR A 521 -8.35 -21.01 -4.65
N SER A 522 -8.06 -22.22 -5.14
CA SER A 522 -9.07 -23.23 -5.47
C SER A 522 -9.46 -24.11 -4.28
N ASP A 523 -8.68 -24.10 -3.19
CA ASP A 523 -8.96 -24.88 -1.99
C ASP A 523 -9.98 -24.15 -1.09
N PRO A 524 -11.19 -24.72 -0.88
CA PRO A 524 -12.19 -24.09 -0.03
C PRO A 524 -11.80 -24.06 1.47
N HIS A 525 -10.77 -24.78 1.92
CA HIS A 525 -10.26 -24.69 3.29
C HIS A 525 -9.45 -23.42 3.56
N HIS A 526 -8.90 -22.78 2.51
CA HIS A 526 -8.21 -21.48 2.59
C HIS A 526 -9.18 -20.28 2.58
N GLN A 527 -10.45 -20.57 2.32
CA GLN A 527 -11.48 -19.58 2.02
C GLN A 527 -12.39 -19.36 3.23
N TRP A 528 -12.70 -18.10 3.52
CA TRP A 528 -13.45 -17.68 4.71
C TRP A 528 -14.54 -16.66 4.37
N ARG A 529 -15.67 -16.74 5.08
CA ARG A 529 -16.74 -15.75 5.07
C ARG A 529 -16.66 -14.90 6.32
N LEU A 530 -16.81 -13.59 6.18
CA LEU A 530 -16.82 -12.64 7.29
C LEU A 530 -18.26 -12.21 7.61
N ILE A 531 -18.74 -12.55 8.81
CA ILE A 531 -20.14 -12.39 9.19
C ILE A 531 -20.24 -11.46 10.41
N PRO A 532 -21.02 -10.37 10.38
CA PRO A 532 -21.21 -9.53 11.56
C PRO A 532 -21.82 -10.30 12.74
N CYS A 533 -21.17 -10.22 13.91
CA CYS A 533 -21.65 -10.89 15.11
C CYS A 533 -22.97 -10.29 15.61
N PRO A 534 -23.89 -11.11 16.14
CA PRO A 534 -25.07 -10.64 16.86
C PRO A 534 -24.78 -10.11 18.28
N CYS A 535 -23.71 -10.57 18.92
CA CYS A 535 -23.33 -10.28 20.31
C CYS A 535 -23.00 -8.82 20.60
N GLY A 536 -22.57 -8.09 19.58
CA GLY A 536 -21.98 -6.79 19.78
C GLY A 536 -21.60 -6.18 18.45
N GLU A 537 -21.61 -4.85 18.42
CA GLU A 537 -21.39 -4.13 17.19
C GLU A 537 -19.93 -4.24 16.69
N ASN A 538 -18.98 -4.64 17.55
CA ASN A 538 -17.53 -4.72 17.28
C ASN A 538 -17.01 -6.12 16.93
N TYR A 539 -17.88 -7.10 16.71
CA TYR A 539 -17.43 -8.47 16.51
C TYR A 539 -17.88 -9.01 15.18
N PHE A 540 -17.04 -9.86 14.62
CA PHE A 540 -17.31 -10.69 13.46
C PHE A 540 -17.16 -12.15 13.84
N GLN A 541 -17.81 -13.00 13.06
CA GLN A 541 -17.59 -14.43 13.04
C GLN A 541 -16.94 -14.74 11.70
N LEU A 542 -15.95 -15.64 11.71
CA LEU A 542 -15.30 -16.11 10.50
C LEU A 542 -15.72 -17.54 10.26
N GLN A 543 -16.35 -17.81 9.12
CA GLN A 543 -16.82 -19.15 8.76
C GLN A 543 -15.98 -19.68 7.60
N ASN A 544 -15.36 -20.84 7.77
CA ASN A 544 -14.60 -21.49 6.72
C ASN A 544 -15.54 -22.03 5.63
N VAL A 545 -15.18 -21.88 4.35
CA VAL A 545 -16.03 -22.28 3.22
C VAL A 545 -16.03 -23.79 3.02
N GLY A 546 -14.89 -24.46 3.12
CA GLY A 546 -14.77 -25.90 2.89
C GLY A 546 -15.45 -26.75 3.96
N THR A 547 -15.56 -26.22 5.18
CA THR A 547 -16.10 -26.97 6.33
C THR A 547 -17.38 -26.42 6.91
N ASP A 548 -17.79 -25.21 6.51
CA ASP A 548 -18.92 -24.44 7.07
C ASP A 548 -18.83 -24.20 8.59
N ARG A 549 -17.63 -24.35 9.18
CA ARG A 549 -17.40 -24.18 10.61
C ARG A 549 -16.85 -22.81 10.96
N TYR A 550 -17.12 -22.36 12.17
CA TYR A 550 -16.74 -21.04 12.66
C TYR A 550 -15.42 -21.08 13.41
N LEU A 551 -14.52 -20.14 13.08
CA LEU A 551 -13.30 -19.91 13.82
C LEU A 551 -13.62 -19.56 15.27
N GLU A 552 -12.96 -20.24 16.19
CA GLU A 552 -13.13 -20.09 17.62
C GLU A 552 -11.80 -20.26 18.34
N GLU A 553 -11.69 -19.61 19.49
CA GLU A 553 -10.70 -20.03 20.48
C GLU A 553 -11.32 -21.16 21.32
N ARG A 554 -10.64 -22.28 21.49
CA ARG A 554 -11.11 -23.35 22.36
C ARG A 554 -10.80 -23.01 23.82
N VAL A 555 -11.43 -23.71 24.76
CA VAL A 555 -11.24 -23.50 26.21
C VAL A 555 -9.78 -23.71 26.65
N ASP A 556 -9.03 -24.53 25.91
CA ASP A 556 -7.60 -24.76 26.06
C ASP A 556 -6.71 -23.67 25.40
N LYS A 557 -7.31 -22.56 24.94
CA LYS A 557 -6.64 -21.41 24.30
C LYS A 557 -5.98 -21.76 22.95
N VAL A 558 -6.51 -22.76 22.26
CA VAL A 558 -6.07 -23.14 20.91
C VAL A 558 -7.07 -22.62 19.89
N ALA A 559 -6.58 -21.98 18.82
CA ALA A 559 -7.43 -21.60 17.70
C ALA A 559 -7.88 -22.86 16.95
N ASN A 560 -9.18 -22.98 16.68
CA ASN A 560 -9.72 -24.01 15.82
C ASN A 560 -10.97 -23.50 15.08
N ALA A 561 -11.56 -24.28 14.18
CA ALA A 561 -12.88 -24.04 13.63
C ALA A 561 -13.74 -25.30 13.78
N THR A 562 -14.05 -25.70 15.00
CA THR A 562 -14.88 -26.91 15.26
C THR A 562 -16.37 -26.61 15.41
N ALA A 563 -16.74 -25.36 15.66
CA ALA A 563 -18.13 -24.94 15.83
C ALA A 563 -18.95 -25.02 14.54
N THR A 564 -20.06 -25.75 14.58
CA THR A 564 -21.00 -25.89 13.45
C THR A 564 -22.17 -24.89 13.49
N THR A 565 -22.32 -24.16 14.59
CA THR A 565 -23.36 -23.15 14.77
C THR A 565 -22.74 -21.79 15.06
N PRO A 566 -23.32 -20.70 14.54
CA PRO A 566 -22.85 -19.36 14.89
C PRO A 566 -23.11 -19.05 16.36
N MET A 567 -22.32 -18.12 16.90
CA MET A 567 -22.55 -17.53 18.21
C MET A 567 -23.95 -16.90 18.26
N ASN A 568 -24.68 -17.17 19.34
CA ASN A 568 -26.01 -16.62 19.58
C ASN A 568 -26.08 -16.04 21.00
N PRO A 569 -26.27 -14.72 21.17
CA PRO A 569 -26.30 -14.07 22.48
C PRO A 569 -27.49 -14.51 23.34
N ASP A 570 -28.56 -15.04 22.72
CA ASP A 570 -29.74 -15.54 23.42
C ASP A 570 -29.61 -17.03 23.82
N SER A 571 -28.55 -17.72 23.39
CA SER A 571 -28.29 -19.12 23.73
C SER A 571 -27.26 -19.25 24.86
N PRO A 572 -27.60 -19.88 26.00
CA PRO A 572 -26.65 -20.12 27.09
C PRO A 572 -25.43 -20.97 26.67
N GLU A 573 -25.59 -21.86 25.70
CA GLU A 573 -24.53 -22.76 25.21
C GLU A 573 -23.63 -22.10 24.14
N HIS A 574 -24.06 -20.98 23.54
CA HIS A 574 -23.37 -20.32 22.43
C HIS A 574 -23.18 -18.81 22.67
N ASN A 575 -23.10 -18.37 23.93
CA ASN A 575 -22.89 -16.96 24.32
C ASN A 575 -21.58 -16.75 25.10
N ASP A 576 -20.63 -17.69 25.04
CA ASP A 576 -19.31 -17.54 25.67
C ASP A 576 -18.36 -16.64 24.85
N GLN A 577 -18.83 -16.12 23.72
CA GLN A 577 -18.11 -15.25 22.79
C GLN A 577 -16.88 -15.90 22.15
N ALA A 578 -16.84 -17.24 22.09
CA ALA A 578 -15.72 -17.97 21.50
C ALA A 578 -15.46 -17.68 20.04
N GLN A 579 -16.53 -17.48 19.28
CA GLN A 579 -16.48 -17.25 17.85
C GLN A 579 -16.51 -15.76 17.49
N CYS A 580 -16.37 -14.89 18.48
CA CYS A 580 -16.45 -13.44 18.31
C CYS A 580 -15.06 -12.86 18.17
N TRP A 581 -14.76 -12.33 16.99
CA TRP A 581 -13.46 -11.78 16.63
C TRP A 581 -13.57 -10.28 16.35
N GLU A 582 -12.69 -9.51 16.97
CA GLU A 582 -12.52 -8.09 16.68
C GLU A 582 -11.35 -7.92 15.70
N LEU A 583 -11.55 -7.10 14.67
CA LEU A 583 -10.52 -6.77 13.67
C LEU A 583 -9.89 -5.44 14.07
N VAL A 584 -8.59 -5.43 14.36
CA VAL A 584 -7.90 -4.27 14.94
C VAL A 584 -6.69 -3.90 14.08
N SER A 585 -6.72 -2.75 13.38
CA SER A 585 -5.63 -2.32 12.48
C SER A 585 -4.31 -2.09 13.22
N ALA A 586 -3.16 -2.50 12.70
CA ALA A 586 -1.88 -1.98 13.22
C ALA A 586 -1.57 -0.59 12.65
N ARG A 587 -1.56 0.46 13.49
CA ARG A 587 -1.06 1.79 13.10
C ARG A 587 0.25 2.10 13.82
N VAL A 588 1.29 2.43 13.06
CA VAL A 588 2.60 2.84 13.61
C VAL A 588 2.57 4.35 13.84
N GLY A 589 2.26 4.73 15.07
CA GLY A 589 2.20 6.10 15.59
C GLY A 589 1.83 6.03 17.07
N GLY A 590 2.38 6.91 17.91
CA GLY A 590 2.27 6.78 19.38
C GLY A 590 0.86 6.52 19.89
N PHE A 591 0.64 5.31 20.43
CA PHE A 591 -0.58 4.82 21.08
C PHE A 591 -1.88 4.99 20.28
N ASP A 592 -1.94 4.36 19.11
CA ASP A 592 -3.20 3.89 18.54
C ASP A 592 -3.48 2.47 19.05
N LEU A 593 -4.66 2.23 19.68
CA LEU A 593 -5.66 1.25 19.21
C LEU A 593 -6.86 0.99 20.17
N ILE A 594 -7.89 0.43 19.51
CA ILE A 594 -9.08 -0.31 19.97
C ILE A 594 -10.37 0.51 20.22
N ASP A 595 -11.02 0.90 19.12
CA ASP A 595 -12.22 0.20 18.65
C ASP A 595 -11.86 -0.42 17.29
N ILE A 596 -12.71 -1.27 16.67
CA ILE A 596 -12.58 -1.46 15.22
C ILE A 596 -12.51 -0.07 14.62
N ASP A 597 -11.37 0.23 14.01
CA ASP A 597 -11.12 1.50 13.36
C ASP A 597 -12.30 1.74 12.42
N ASP A 598 -13.04 2.84 12.59
CA ASP A 598 -14.14 3.16 11.68
C ASP A 598 -13.60 3.22 10.24
N ASP A 599 -12.29 3.45 10.04
CA ASP A 599 -11.61 3.33 8.75
C ASP A 599 -11.46 1.86 8.30
N VAL A 600 -11.18 0.89 9.20
CA VAL A 600 -11.23 -0.55 8.88
C VAL A 600 -12.65 -0.96 8.53
N LEU A 601 -13.65 -0.51 9.31
CA LEU A 601 -15.06 -0.81 9.03
C LEU A 601 -15.52 -0.19 7.71
N GLN A 602 -15.21 1.07 7.45
CA GLN A 602 -15.54 1.75 6.20
C GLN A 602 -14.89 1.07 5.01
N ARG A 603 -13.63 0.65 5.17
CA ARG A 603 -12.94 -0.12 4.13
C ARG A 603 -13.55 -1.50 3.95
N ILE A 604 -13.95 -2.21 5.01
CA ILE A 604 -14.54 -3.55 4.90
C ILE A 604 -15.98 -3.53 4.35
N LEU A 605 -16.68 -2.37 4.36
CA LEU A 605 -18.04 -2.24 3.82
C LEU A 605 -18.15 -2.66 2.35
N MET A 606 -17.13 -2.38 1.52
CA MET A 606 -17.14 -2.78 0.11
C MET A 606 -16.86 -4.27 -0.09
N TYR A 607 -16.42 -4.95 0.96
CA TYR A 607 -16.08 -6.37 0.93
C TYR A 607 -17.23 -7.24 1.40
N LEU A 608 -18.12 -6.74 2.27
CA LEU A 608 -19.24 -7.54 2.79
C LEU A 608 -20.36 -7.75 1.76
N GLN A 609 -21.12 -8.83 1.97
CA GLN A 609 -22.40 -9.04 1.28
C GLN A 609 -23.31 -7.80 1.41
N PRO A 610 -24.12 -7.45 0.40
CA PRO A 610 -24.95 -6.25 0.42
C PRO A 610 -25.86 -6.13 1.66
N GLY A 611 -26.37 -7.26 2.16
CA GLY A 611 -27.17 -7.32 3.39
C GLY A 611 -26.37 -6.98 4.64
N ASP A 612 -25.17 -7.56 4.77
CA ASP A 612 -24.27 -7.38 5.91
C ASP A 612 -23.61 -6.00 5.89
N ALA A 613 -23.21 -5.51 4.71
CA ALA A 613 -22.72 -4.15 4.50
C ALA A 613 -23.75 -3.11 4.96
N LYS A 614 -25.05 -3.33 4.66
CA LYS A 614 -26.14 -2.45 5.11
C LYS A 614 -26.33 -2.50 6.62
N ALA A 615 -26.29 -3.68 7.22
CA ALA A 615 -26.39 -3.86 8.67
C ALA A 615 -25.22 -3.18 9.39
N LEU A 616 -23.99 -3.38 8.91
CA LEU A 616 -22.79 -2.77 9.44
C LEU A 616 -22.77 -1.24 9.26
N LYS A 617 -23.15 -0.73 8.08
CA LYS A 617 -23.28 0.72 7.85
C LYS A 617 -24.28 1.37 8.81
N HIS A 618 -25.37 0.69 9.12
CA HIS A 618 -26.33 1.16 10.12
C HIS A 618 -25.72 1.21 11.53
N ARG A 619 -24.85 0.25 11.88
CA ARG A 619 -24.07 0.25 13.14
C ARG A 619 -23.07 1.41 13.16
N ILE A 620 -22.29 1.63 12.09
CA ILE A 620 -21.32 2.75 11.97
C ILE A 620 -22.02 4.11 12.10
N VAL A 621 -23.14 4.34 11.42
CA VAL A 621 -23.89 5.61 11.50
C VAL A 621 -24.43 5.90 12.90
N LYS A 622 -24.78 4.87 13.69
CA LYS A 622 -25.19 5.04 15.08
C LYS A 622 -24.04 5.46 16.00
N ARG A 623 -22.79 5.16 15.63
CA ARG A 623 -21.58 5.54 16.38
C ARG A 623 -21.09 6.95 16.09
N ALA A 624 -21.38 7.47 14.89
CA ALA A 624 -21.05 8.85 14.55
C ALA A 624 -21.64 9.80 15.61
N PRO A 625 -20.87 10.80 16.12
CA PRO A 625 -21.29 11.61 17.26
C PRO A 625 -22.61 12.31 16.96
N GLY A 626 -23.69 11.78 17.54
CA GLY A 626 -25.00 12.41 17.48
C GLY A 626 -24.92 13.79 18.12
N LYS A 627 -25.59 14.78 17.53
CA LYS A 627 -25.75 16.11 18.14
C LYS A 627 -26.31 15.93 19.56
N GLY A 628 -25.45 16.15 20.56
CA GLY A 628 -25.78 15.88 21.96
C GLY A 628 -27.07 16.60 22.38
N LYS A 629 -28.02 15.83 22.92
CA LYS A 629 -29.16 16.41 23.64
C LYS A 629 -28.61 17.16 24.86
N LYS A 630 -28.93 18.45 24.96
CA LYS A 630 -28.56 19.31 26.10
C LYS A 630 -29.22 18.81 27.40
N GLY A 631 -28.55 17.93 28.13
CA GLY A 631 -28.89 17.55 29.50
C GLY A 631 -27.88 18.13 30.48
N LYS A 632 -28.36 18.84 31.50
CA LYS A 632 -27.55 19.45 32.57
C LYS A 632 -27.02 18.36 33.52
N ASN A 633 -25.91 17.71 33.20
CA ASN A 633 -25.11 17.01 34.20
C ASN A 633 -23.76 17.71 34.32
N LYS A 634 -23.33 18.00 35.56
CA LYS A 634 -22.01 18.57 35.84
C LYS A 634 -20.96 17.55 35.37
N ASN A 635 -20.17 17.90 34.37
CA ASN A 635 -19.11 17.05 33.85
C ASN A 635 -18.05 16.81 34.95
N ALA A 636 -17.85 15.56 35.34
CA ALA A 636 -16.67 15.17 36.13
C ALA A 636 -15.43 15.29 35.23
N HIS A 637 -14.41 16.01 35.70
CA HIS A 637 -13.22 16.35 34.90
C HIS A 637 -12.07 15.38 35.19
N ILE A 638 -11.40 14.90 34.14
CA ILE A 638 -10.11 14.20 34.24
C ILE A 638 -9.10 15.17 34.87
N PRO A 639 -8.21 14.75 35.78
CA PRO A 639 -7.18 15.63 36.31
C PRO A 639 -6.30 16.16 35.16
N GLN A 640 -6.47 17.43 34.77
CA GLN A 640 -5.71 18.02 33.66
C GLN A 640 -4.22 18.26 33.98
N ASN A 641 -3.83 18.11 35.24
CA ASN A 641 -2.45 18.21 35.72
C ASN A 641 -2.36 17.64 37.15
N PRO A 642 -2.34 16.31 37.33
CA PRO A 642 -2.11 15.74 38.65
C PRO A 642 -0.70 16.12 39.12
N ARG A 643 -0.55 16.48 40.40
CA ARG A 643 0.78 16.65 41.00
C ARG A 643 1.45 15.28 41.09
N LEU A 644 2.32 14.97 40.13
CA LEU A 644 3.15 13.78 40.13
C LEU A 644 4.48 14.08 40.81
N LEU A 645 4.89 13.21 41.73
CA LEU A 645 6.18 13.28 42.38
C LEU A 645 7.26 12.92 41.36
N ARG A 646 8.02 13.92 40.90
CA ARG A 646 9.08 13.73 39.88
C ARG A 646 10.42 13.29 40.46
N ASN A 647 10.70 13.70 41.70
CA ASN A 647 11.96 13.39 42.37
C ASN A 647 11.69 12.38 43.50
N PHE A 648 11.90 11.10 43.19
CA PHE A 648 11.82 10.01 44.15
C PHE A 648 13.10 9.15 44.11
N PRO A 649 13.43 8.46 45.21
CA PRO A 649 14.62 7.59 45.26
C PRO A 649 14.57 6.47 44.21
N ARG A 650 15.73 6.12 43.63
CA ARG A 650 15.83 5.06 42.59
C ARG A 650 15.19 3.74 43.02
N THR A 651 15.31 3.38 44.30
CA THR A 651 14.68 2.19 44.89
C THR A 651 13.16 2.20 44.74
N VAL A 652 12.50 3.36 44.86
CA VAL A 652 11.05 3.49 44.67
C VAL A 652 10.67 3.23 43.21
N GLY A 653 11.43 3.78 42.25
CA GLY A 653 11.22 3.51 40.82
C GLY A 653 11.38 2.03 40.47
N LEU A 654 12.41 1.37 41.00
CA LEU A 654 12.65 -0.07 40.79
C LEU A 654 11.51 -0.93 41.34
N ILE A 655 11.01 -0.63 42.54
CA ILE A 655 9.86 -1.36 43.11
C ILE A 655 8.62 -1.19 42.23
N PHE A 656 8.36 0.03 41.71
CA PHE A 656 7.25 0.25 40.80
C PHE A 656 7.37 -0.49 39.47
N GLN A 657 8.57 -0.67 38.93
CA GLN A 657 8.77 -1.52 37.74
C GLN A 657 8.30 -2.97 37.99
N HIS A 658 8.55 -3.53 39.18
CA HIS A 658 8.02 -4.84 39.55
C HIS A 658 6.50 -4.85 39.74
N LEU A 659 5.94 -3.83 40.41
CA LEU A 659 4.48 -3.73 40.58
C LEU A 659 3.73 -3.54 39.26
N ILE A 660 4.34 -2.84 38.29
CA ILE A 660 3.79 -2.71 36.95
C ILE A 660 3.74 -4.09 36.28
N ASN A 661 4.80 -4.90 36.38
CA ASN A 661 4.81 -6.26 35.82
C ASN A 661 3.75 -7.18 36.43
N ASP A 662 3.35 -6.95 37.67
CA ASP A 662 2.28 -7.68 38.36
C ASP A 662 0.87 -7.29 37.88
N TRP A 663 0.71 -6.22 37.11
CA TRP A 663 -0.59 -5.82 36.56
C TRP A 663 -1.04 -6.83 35.50
N VAL A 664 -2.17 -7.51 35.68
CA VAL A 664 -2.64 -8.58 34.77
C VAL A 664 -3.81 -8.19 33.87
N GLU A 665 -4.50 -7.08 34.13
CA GLU A 665 -5.70 -6.70 33.37
C GLU A 665 -5.31 -6.17 31.99
N ASP A 666 -5.71 -6.88 30.94
CA ASP A 666 -5.61 -6.48 29.53
C ASP A 666 -6.82 -5.68 29.05
N ARG A 667 -7.95 -5.80 29.75
CA ARG A 667 -9.20 -5.05 29.55
C ARG A 667 -9.79 -4.57 30.86
N LEU A 668 -10.19 -3.30 30.87
CA LEU A 668 -11.03 -2.76 31.94
C LEU A 668 -12.51 -2.84 31.52
N PRO A 669 -13.38 -3.62 32.18
CA PRO A 669 -14.78 -3.73 31.78
C PRO A 669 -15.51 -2.39 31.95
N THR A 670 -16.60 -2.18 31.21
CA THR A 670 -17.45 -0.97 31.37
C THR A 670 -18.06 -0.87 32.77
N THR A 671 -18.10 -1.97 33.52
CA THR A 671 -18.58 -2.03 34.90
C THR A 671 -17.47 -1.89 35.95
N VAL A 672 -16.21 -1.67 35.53
CA VAL A 672 -15.05 -1.66 36.43
C VAL A 672 -15.25 -0.63 37.56
N GLN A 673 -14.91 -1.04 38.78
CA GLN A 673 -15.00 -0.21 39.97
C GLN A 673 -13.62 0.31 40.37
N ALA A 674 -13.63 1.50 40.98
CA ALA A 674 -12.45 2.05 41.63
C ALA A 674 -11.95 1.10 42.71
N GLY A 675 -10.64 0.99 42.87
CA GLY A 675 -10.04 0.16 43.90
C GLY A 675 -8.62 -0.29 43.58
N ARG A 676 -7.99 -0.89 44.57
CA ARG A 676 -6.64 -1.40 44.49
C ARG A 676 -6.55 -2.61 43.58
N ARG A 677 -5.46 -2.70 42.80
CA ARG A 677 -5.17 -3.84 41.92
C ARG A 677 -3.89 -4.54 42.31
N VAL A 678 -2.83 -3.77 42.49
CA VAL A 678 -1.52 -4.27 42.91
C VAL A 678 -1.07 -3.48 44.13
N SER A 679 -0.47 -4.13 45.12
CA SER A 679 0.18 -3.44 46.23
C SER A 679 1.28 -4.27 46.83
N THR A 680 2.17 -3.60 47.56
CA THR A 680 3.21 -4.28 48.33
C THR A 680 3.50 -3.60 49.67
N THR A 681 4.06 -4.35 50.60
CA THR A 681 4.64 -3.88 51.86
C THR A 681 6.18 -3.92 51.83
N PRO A 682 6.88 -3.17 52.71
CA PRO A 682 8.34 -3.25 52.81
C PRO A 682 8.89 -4.68 52.97
N ASN A 683 8.22 -5.54 53.75
CA ASN A 683 8.62 -6.93 53.94
C ASN A 683 8.43 -7.79 52.68
N GLU A 684 7.34 -7.54 51.94
CA GLU A 684 7.09 -8.21 50.66
C GLU A 684 8.10 -7.79 49.59
N VAL A 685 8.54 -6.54 49.58
CA VAL A 685 9.59 -6.09 48.64
C VAL A 685 10.90 -6.85 48.88
N GLN A 686 11.29 -7.02 50.14
CA GLN A 686 12.47 -7.81 50.49
C GLN A 686 12.31 -9.27 50.08
N SER A 687 11.20 -9.90 50.45
CA SER A 687 10.99 -11.34 50.27
C SER A 687 10.64 -11.76 48.84
N ARG A 688 9.95 -10.89 48.07
CA ARG A 688 9.46 -11.18 46.71
C ARG A 688 10.38 -10.65 45.62
N TYR A 689 10.97 -9.47 45.81
CA TYR A 689 11.79 -8.81 44.79
C TYR A 689 13.29 -8.78 45.13
N ASN A 690 13.68 -9.23 46.33
CA ASN A 690 15.06 -9.19 46.80
C ASN A 690 15.68 -7.78 46.77
N ILE A 691 14.88 -6.78 47.17
CA ILE A 691 15.29 -5.38 47.22
C ILE A 691 15.33 -4.93 48.69
N ASP A 692 16.52 -4.55 49.17
CA ASP A 692 16.70 -3.95 50.49
C ASP A 692 16.05 -2.56 50.56
N VAL A 693 15.00 -2.42 51.37
CA VAL A 693 14.29 -1.14 51.56
C VAL A 693 15.04 -0.26 52.58
N PRO A 694 15.62 0.89 52.18
CA PRO A 694 16.32 1.76 53.11
C PRO A 694 15.38 2.32 54.17
N ARG A 695 15.88 2.44 55.42
CA ARG A 695 15.10 3.04 56.53
C ARG A 695 14.60 4.45 56.23
N SER A 696 15.29 5.21 55.38
CA SER A 696 14.87 6.55 54.94
C SER A 696 13.59 6.57 54.10
N LEU A 697 13.15 5.43 53.54
CA LEU A 697 11.88 5.31 52.81
C LEU A 697 10.70 4.96 53.74
N LEU A 698 10.99 4.71 55.02
CA LEU A 698 10.02 4.40 56.06
C LEU A 698 9.81 5.67 56.90
N ARG A 699 8.55 6.06 57.17
CA ARG A 699 8.26 7.20 58.06
C ARG A 699 8.57 6.84 59.51
N GLU A 700 9.12 7.76 60.29
CA GLU A 700 9.35 7.56 61.73
C GLU A 700 8.05 7.19 62.45
N GLY A 701 8.09 6.08 63.20
CA GLY A 701 6.98 5.62 64.04
C GLY A 701 5.93 4.73 63.36
N GLN A 702 6.11 4.28 62.11
CA GLN A 702 5.15 3.38 61.44
C GLN A 702 5.79 2.05 60.99
N GLY A 703 5.14 0.92 61.28
CA GLY A 703 5.67 -0.44 61.12
C GLY A 703 5.82 -0.94 59.67
N ALA A 704 6.59 -2.01 59.50
CA ALA A 704 7.07 -2.56 58.21
C ALA A 704 6.02 -3.32 57.36
N ASP A 705 4.77 -3.44 57.83
CA ASP A 705 3.72 -4.24 57.17
C ASP A 705 2.48 -3.42 56.82
N ARG A 706 2.71 -2.30 56.12
CA ARG A 706 1.64 -1.35 55.76
C ARG A 706 1.03 -1.70 54.41
N ALA A 707 -0.15 -2.31 54.42
CA ALA A 707 -0.95 -2.53 53.22
C ALA A 707 -1.23 -1.21 52.46
N GLY A 708 -0.77 -1.14 51.21
CA GLY A 708 -0.89 0.06 50.37
C GLY A 708 0.18 1.12 50.60
N TRP A 709 1.36 0.74 51.13
CA TRP A 709 2.58 1.56 51.17
C TRP A 709 3.04 1.94 49.77
N MET A 710 3.10 0.97 48.86
CA MET A 710 3.18 1.19 47.41
C MET A 710 2.07 0.40 46.73
N ARG A 711 1.35 1.04 45.80
CA ARG A 711 0.19 0.42 45.15
C ARG A 711 -0.11 1.01 43.79
N ILE A 712 -0.81 0.22 42.98
CA ILE A 712 -1.43 0.60 41.72
C ILE A 712 -2.94 0.40 41.89
N ASP A 713 -3.69 1.49 41.75
CA ASP A 713 -5.13 1.52 41.95
C ASP A 713 -5.83 2.02 40.67
N ILE A 714 -7.06 1.58 40.45
CA ILE A 714 -8.01 2.32 39.61
C ILE A 714 -8.63 3.39 40.49
N GLN A 715 -8.26 4.65 40.26
CA GLN A 715 -8.72 5.79 41.06
C GLN A 715 -10.22 6.05 40.86
N GLY A 716 -10.71 5.86 39.63
CA GLY A 716 -12.10 6.11 39.28
C GLY A 716 -12.36 5.98 37.78
N THR A 717 -13.64 6.04 37.41
CA THR A 717 -14.08 6.04 36.01
C THR A 717 -14.72 7.38 35.65
N TYR A 718 -14.46 7.88 34.45
CA TYR A 718 -14.86 9.20 33.97
C TYR A 718 -15.52 9.09 32.60
N THR A 719 -16.30 10.11 32.23
CA THR A 719 -16.86 10.24 30.87
C THR A 719 -16.19 11.45 30.20
N THR A 720 -15.48 11.23 29.10
CA THR A 720 -14.84 12.28 28.30
C THR A 720 -15.87 13.03 27.45
N THR A 721 -15.50 14.19 26.92
CA THR A 721 -16.24 14.81 25.79
C THR A 721 -15.54 14.34 24.52
N PRO A 722 -16.17 13.54 23.62
CA PRO A 722 -17.59 13.52 23.25
C PRO A 722 -18.49 12.40 23.85
N GLY A 723 -18.07 11.67 24.89
CA GLY A 723 -18.94 10.73 25.62
C GLY A 723 -18.31 9.39 26.00
N HIS A 724 -16.99 9.20 25.81
CA HIS A 724 -16.33 7.91 26.06
C HIS A 724 -16.11 7.67 27.54
N ARG A 725 -16.23 6.42 28.00
CA ARG A 725 -15.92 6.06 29.38
C ARG A 725 -14.46 5.60 29.50
N VAL A 726 -13.75 6.16 30.48
CA VAL A 726 -12.34 5.86 30.77
C VAL A 726 -12.14 5.59 32.25
N ALA A 727 -11.08 4.88 32.62
CA ALA A 727 -10.57 4.75 33.98
C ALA A 727 -9.26 5.52 34.12
N ASN A 728 -9.00 6.07 35.31
CA ASN A 728 -7.67 6.55 35.68
C ASN A 728 -6.99 5.49 36.54
N ILE A 729 -5.87 4.96 36.07
CA ILE A 729 -4.97 4.09 36.82
C ILE A 729 -3.88 4.96 37.46
N GLN A 730 -3.59 4.75 38.73
CA GLN A 730 -2.69 5.56 39.51
C GLN A 730 -1.70 4.71 40.30
N GLY A 731 -0.41 5.03 40.18
CA GLY A 731 0.64 4.51 41.06
C GLY A 731 0.88 5.43 42.25
N GLN A 732 0.78 4.91 43.48
CA GLN A 732 0.93 5.68 44.71
C GLN A 732 2.01 5.15 45.63
N TRP A 733 2.90 6.04 46.08
CA TRP A 733 3.80 5.79 47.20
C TRP A 733 3.32 6.62 48.40
N ASN A 734 2.88 5.94 49.45
CA ASN A 734 2.14 6.54 50.56
C ASN A 734 0.88 7.30 50.08
N THR A 735 0.93 8.63 50.09
CA THR A 735 -0.13 9.53 49.62
C THR A 735 0.24 10.26 48.33
N GLU A 736 1.49 10.13 47.89
CA GLU A 736 2.02 10.80 46.71
C GLU A 736 1.77 9.96 45.46
N SER A 737 1.44 10.62 44.36
CA SER A 737 1.21 9.97 43.06
C SER A 737 2.50 9.99 42.25
N LEU A 738 2.90 8.86 41.68
CA LEU A 738 4.09 8.78 40.85
C LEU A 738 3.76 8.77 39.36
N PHE A 739 2.68 8.08 38.99
CA PHE A 739 2.21 8.01 37.61
C PHE A 739 0.68 7.96 37.55
N HIS A 740 0.13 8.47 36.45
CA HIS A 740 -1.30 8.41 36.11
C HIS A 740 -1.43 7.93 34.67
N VAL A 741 -2.27 6.91 34.44
CA VAL A 741 -2.58 6.36 33.11
C VAL A 741 -4.08 6.37 32.90
N ILE A 742 -4.56 7.06 31.87
CA ILE A 742 -5.97 7.04 31.49
C ILE A 742 -6.20 5.91 30.49
N VAL A 743 -7.12 4.99 30.78
CA VAL A 743 -7.39 3.79 29.97
C VAL A 743 -8.87 3.74 29.59
N PRO A 744 -9.23 3.46 28.32
CA PRO A 744 -10.63 3.33 27.93
C PRO A 744 -11.31 2.11 28.58
N LEU A 745 -12.60 2.25 28.89
CA LEU A 745 -13.40 1.14 29.43
C LEU A 745 -14.10 0.36 28.32
N GLY A 746 -14.20 -0.95 28.51
CA GLY A 746 -14.82 -1.90 27.60
C GLY A 746 -13.89 -2.38 26.50
N VAL A 747 -12.63 -1.92 26.49
CA VAL A 747 -11.66 -2.06 25.41
C VAL A 747 -10.49 -2.96 25.83
N HIS A 748 -10.13 -3.92 24.97
CA HIS A 748 -8.95 -4.79 25.15
C HIS A 748 -7.69 -4.03 24.73
N VAL A 749 -7.00 -3.41 25.70
CA VAL A 749 -5.80 -2.60 25.46
C VAL A 749 -4.52 -3.45 25.44
N GLY A 750 -4.57 -4.63 26.07
CA GLY A 750 -3.42 -5.50 26.27
C GLY A 750 -2.65 -5.14 27.54
N ALA A 751 -2.34 -6.15 28.35
CA ALA A 751 -1.68 -5.93 29.65
C ALA A 751 -0.31 -5.25 29.47
N GLU A 752 0.49 -5.65 28.46
CA GLU A 752 1.78 -4.99 28.20
C GLU A 752 1.64 -3.54 27.75
N THR A 753 0.65 -3.20 26.93
CA THR A 753 0.40 -1.81 26.52
C THR A 753 0.07 -0.92 27.73
N ILE A 754 -0.77 -1.44 28.64
CA ILE A 754 -1.09 -0.74 29.89
C ILE A 754 0.17 -0.61 30.75
N ARG A 755 0.98 -1.67 30.86
CA ARG A 755 2.26 -1.65 31.58
C ARG A 755 3.22 -0.62 31.01
N ASP A 756 3.41 -0.57 29.70
CA ASP A 756 4.27 0.40 29.01
C ASP A 756 3.82 1.84 29.22
N ALA A 757 2.50 2.09 29.19
CA ALA A 757 1.95 3.40 29.52
C ALA A 757 2.27 3.81 30.98
N MET A 758 2.21 2.85 31.92
CA MET A 758 2.62 3.10 33.31
C MET A 758 4.11 3.39 33.42
N ARG A 759 4.97 2.59 32.75
CA ARG A 759 6.44 2.79 32.73
C ARG A 759 6.78 4.17 32.20
N ARG A 760 6.18 4.56 31.08
CA ARG A 760 6.38 5.87 30.45
C ARG A 760 5.93 7.02 31.34
N SER A 761 4.76 6.91 31.99
CA SER A 761 4.28 7.95 32.90
C SER A 761 5.20 8.09 34.13
N LEU A 762 5.70 6.96 34.65
CA LEU A 762 6.67 6.94 35.74
C LEU A 762 8.02 7.58 35.37
N GLU A 763 8.49 7.38 34.13
CA GLU A 763 9.76 7.93 33.63
C GLU A 763 9.68 9.42 33.28
N THR A 764 8.59 9.82 32.61
CA THR A 764 8.41 11.20 32.13
C THR A 764 7.89 12.14 33.21
N GLY A 765 7.19 11.60 34.22
CA GLY A 765 6.48 12.39 35.22
C GLY A 765 5.28 13.15 34.64
N ASP A 766 4.76 12.68 33.50
CA ASP A 766 3.56 13.18 32.82
C ASP A 766 2.46 12.12 32.85
N SER A 767 1.20 12.55 32.83
CA SER A 767 0.08 11.61 32.69
C SER A 767 0.06 11.04 31.28
N VAL A 768 -0.03 9.72 31.16
CA VAL A 768 -0.15 9.06 29.86
C VAL A 768 -1.62 8.77 29.63
N ILE A 769 -2.15 9.20 28.49
CA ILE A 769 -3.52 8.92 28.10
C ILE A 769 -3.48 7.89 26.99
N ILE A 770 -4.11 6.74 27.23
CA ILE A 770 -4.50 5.80 26.18
C ILE A 770 -5.83 6.32 25.66
N ALA A 771 -5.79 7.03 24.53
CA ALA A 771 -6.94 7.72 23.96
C ALA A 771 -7.33 7.13 22.59
N ARG A 772 -8.58 7.35 22.20
CA ARG A 772 -8.97 7.37 20.78
C ARG A 772 -8.54 8.71 20.22
N GLU A 773 -7.70 8.76 19.20
CA GLU A 773 -7.59 10.01 18.44
C GLU A 773 -8.91 10.24 17.69
N ASN A 774 -9.53 11.41 17.90
CA ASN A 774 -10.37 11.97 16.85
C ASN A 774 -9.42 12.26 15.70
N SER A 775 -9.66 11.66 14.54
CA SER A 775 -9.05 12.06 13.28
C SER A 775 -9.49 13.49 12.93
N THR A 776 -8.92 14.47 13.60
CA THR A 776 -8.83 15.83 13.10
C THR A 776 -7.38 16.04 12.75
N SER A 777 -7.10 16.36 11.49
CA SER A 777 -5.78 16.77 11.01
C SER A 777 -5.10 17.68 12.03
N PRO A 778 -3.77 17.58 12.21
CA PRO A 778 -3.05 18.46 13.12
C PRO A 778 -3.40 19.91 12.78
N ALA A 779 -4.12 20.58 13.69
CA ALA A 779 -4.23 22.02 13.68
C ALA A 779 -2.79 22.53 13.78
N GLY A 780 -2.37 23.30 12.77
CA GLY A 780 -1.00 23.73 12.57
C GLY A 780 -0.30 24.12 13.87
N GLY A 781 0.88 23.56 14.08
CA GLY A 781 1.72 23.84 15.23
C GLY A 781 1.88 25.35 15.45
N SER A 782 1.54 25.77 16.66
CA SER A 782 1.89 27.05 17.25
C SER A 782 3.39 27.29 17.06
N ARG A 783 3.74 28.39 16.37
CA ARG A 783 5.12 28.88 16.28
C ARG A 783 5.70 29.09 17.69
N PRO A 784 6.94 28.66 17.98
CA PRO A 784 7.63 29.06 19.20
C PRO A 784 8.15 30.49 19.07
N GLY A 785 7.85 31.31 20.09
CA GLY A 785 8.55 32.56 20.36
C GLY A 785 7.81 33.84 19.97
N THR A 786 7.04 34.39 20.91
CA THR A 786 7.24 35.76 21.45
C THR A 786 6.25 36.06 22.58
N ILE A 787 6.75 36.74 23.60
CA ILE A 787 6.14 37.11 24.90
C ILE A 787 4.95 38.09 24.71
N PRO A 788 3.90 38.05 25.56
CA PRO A 788 2.59 38.65 25.27
C PRO A 788 2.48 40.13 25.61
N ARG A 789 1.52 40.85 24.96
CA ARG A 789 0.99 42.16 25.41
C ARG A 789 -0.37 42.50 24.73
N PRO A 790 -1.18 43.45 25.27
CA PRO A 790 -2.58 43.28 25.70
C PRO A 790 -3.61 43.96 24.74
N PRO A 791 -4.94 44.01 25.03
CA PRO A 791 -6.05 43.96 24.06
C PRO A 791 -6.31 45.29 23.30
N PRO A 792 -7.17 45.29 22.24
CA PRO A 792 -7.10 46.27 21.17
C PRO A 792 -7.78 47.61 21.50
N GLY A 793 -7.16 48.70 21.04
CA GLY A 793 -7.79 50.02 20.88
C GLY A 793 -8.05 50.32 19.38
N PRO A 794 -9.03 51.20 19.05
CA PRO A 794 -9.66 51.23 17.73
C PRO A 794 -9.04 52.20 16.72
N SER A 795 -9.22 51.84 15.44
CA SER A 795 -9.43 52.66 14.23
C SER A 795 -8.53 53.85 13.87
N GLY A 796 -8.00 53.83 12.63
CA GLY A 796 -7.92 55.03 11.79
C GLY A 796 -6.63 55.24 10.99
N GLY A 797 -6.76 55.41 9.67
CA GLY A 797 -6.10 56.51 8.95
C GLY A 797 -4.77 56.26 8.22
N SER A 798 -4.88 56.16 6.89
CA SER A 798 -4.09 56.91 5.87
C SER A 798 -2.55 56.91 5.87
N GLY A 799 -1.98 56.47 4.73
CA GLY A 799 -1.27 57.38 3.81
C GLY A 799 0.26 57.48 3.86
N ASN A 800 0.87 57.22 2.69
CA ASN A 800 2.18 57.70 2.17
C ASN A 800 3.45 57.16 2.88
N GLY A 801 4.57 56.79 2.23
CA GLY A 801 5.07 56.84 0.86
C GLY A 801 6.61 56.91 0.89
N TRP A 802 7.30 56.39 -0.15
CA TRP A 802 8.73 56.60 -0.54
C TRP A 802 9.82 55.96 0.35
N ALA A 803 11.02 55.54 -0.08
CA ALA A 803 11.71 55.20 -1.34
C ALA A 803 13.16 54.75 -0.96
N TYR A 804 13.97 54.35 -1.95
CA TYR A 804 15.44 54.12 -2.03
C TYR A 804 15.83 52.67 -2.45
N LEU A 805 16.19 52.40 -3.72
CA LEU A 805 17.52 52.52 -4.38
C LEU A 805 18.64 51.74 -3.64
N GLY A 806 19.51 50.92 -4.23
CA GLY A 806 19.83 50.52 -5.61
C GLY A 806 21.20 49.81 -5.65
N ALA A 807 21.47 49.11 -6.76
CA ALA A 807 22.78 48.64 -7.29
C ALA A 807 23.50 47.40 -6.69
N ALA A 808 23.42 46.28 -7.43
CA ALA A 808 24.48 45.58 -8.20
C ALA A 808 25.96 45.94 -7.94
N ILE A 809 27.02 45.11 -8.09
CA ILE A 809 27.31 43.73 -8.55
C ILE A 809 28.87 43.55 -8.38
N LEU A 810 29.39 42.30 -8.28
CA LEU A 810 30.79 41.83 -8.50
C LEU A 810 31.88 42.23 -7.46
N ALA A 811 32.90 41.43 -7.11
CA ALA A 811 33.40 40.14 -7.57
C ALA A 811 34.38 39.50 -6.54
N ALA A 812 34.56 38.18 -6.69
CA ALA A 812 35.82 37.41 -6.61
C ALA A 812 36.59 37.26 -5.28
N ALA A 813 36.57 36.00 -4.82
CA ALA A 813 37.70 35.12 -4.45
C ALA A 813 38.97 35.74 -3.84
N SER A 814 39.38 35.22 -2.66
CA SER A 814 40.55 34.34 -2.49
C SER A 814 40.84 34.06 -1.00
N LEU A 815 41.24 32.81 -0.71
CA LEU A 815 42.13 32.35 0.37
C LEU A 815 41.64 32.43 1.84
N LEU A 816 41.10 31.33 2.35
CA LEU A 816 41.80 30.33 3.18
C LEU A 816 40.93 29.10 3.43
#